data_AF-A0A2P6VBE0-F1
#
_entry.id   AF-A0A2P6VBE0-F1
#
_cell.length_a   1.000
_cell.length_b   1.000
_cell.length_c   1.000
_cell.angle_alpha   90.00
_cell.angle_beta   90.00
_cell.angle_gamma   90.00
#
_symmetry.space_group_name_H-M   'P 1'
#
loop_
_entity.id
_entity.type
_entity.pdbx_description
1 polymer ?
#
loop_
_entity_poly.entity_id
_entity_poly.type
_entity_poly.pdbx_seq_one_letter_code
_entity_poly.pdbx_strand_id
1 'polypeptide(L)'
;MRQRASPACAVMAALALLLVAWPAPAAAIYADQADQHDWLQQHVGQVRLATFTAKPRTRLYVGTAAGALAALSPKDGSLLWRRVLAEGDEVTALAAEGTRLLTLTDGGKQAMAWDAATGAAVWAPPALASANLPGGADAAAIAILGRDKHAVGVVAAAGTAKGYTLEDGDELWSADLPGGKGAAAVRLAAAGGGGAWAATLQPGASQLTLVQLGADGQAEQETTLEAGVPLSSSQLLLSGGAVAALSADGSQLCAAALPAAGGRLTCASLSTLLPGGTLTVGARLLPGACASHAVLQVAGGAAVLSVGSDGASVVKIVPGVTASGCFPSSRGTPQVAFAGPSKAGILTQVLSAADGSGVQAAAAVPGLAPWRVGGEAVGVAALFAAPLSAGGEDAVSQLAQLEDGSLALVRGGAQAWLRHEQLADVQDLIFTDLPAPTHENEAQWVASQPGWRESLQAQVAALKVQASSLTTLALASPEEQAQLQRYKALTSDKLRPTRDPDGFRKQLVVLTRGGQVLALHNGDGRLLWSLDFGPAASLRRLALWRVPHDVQHDVEVAAFSTGPDGTTATIINAHTGAVLSMLRSPVTAADLLPLPAPAHDGTADQRIFVAVPAGNGGTVAVLPDTPVARAAFEAALPSFSFWRMDPEAGAVRGLGFTDSGAVEERWSAVLAPPGGPSRILTVAAHAPGEAVASPARVLGSGELKFKYLNPNALLVAVGRPAGGAAREEAAGPRLTVTLLDGVTGRTLFSQAHEAATGPVHAVLSENTAVYHFWSTDTQRWQMGSVELFDASPSTLQVSDLVFGEVNTTASSWDAPALEVGAQAFLCRLPVAGLAVTRSARGNTAKQVMLLTTSGQVYLLDRRFLDPRRPIIAPGAKPTPQQAAEGLPPYQPELPFAGPMFATLDRKVARLRGVALEAAVLESTMLMAAYGMDLYNTRLTPSKSFDMVPDDFPYALLVLIVVGLASATAVLKALTRRSGVKQKWQ
;
A
#
# COMPACT_ATOMS: atom_id res chain seq x y z
N MET A 1 11.87 76.81 -31.35
CA MET A 1 11.23 75.92 -32.33
C MET A 1 11.29 74.49 -31.79
N ARG A 2 10.18 73.98 -31.22
CA ARG A 2 10.09 72.60 -30.70
C ARG A 2 9.54 71.70 -31.80
N GLN A 3 10.38 70.83 -32.37
CA GLN A 3 9.94 69.77 -33.28
C GLN A 3 9.10 68.76 -32.48
N ARG A 4 7.81 68.63 -32.85
CA ARG A 4 6.92 67.61 -32.31
C ARG A 4 7.30 66.27 -32.95
N ALA A 5 7.75 65.32 -32.13
CA ALA A 5 7.90 63.92 -32.54
C ALA A 5 6.55 63.39 -33.06
N SER A 6 6.57 62.66 -34.16
CA SER A 6 5.36 62.13 -34.79
C SER A 6 4.74 61.01 -33.92
N PRO A 7 3.40 60.92 -33.83
CA PRO A 7 2.73 59.87 -33.06
C PRO A 7 3.03 58.45 -33.58
N ALA A 8 3.53 58.32 -34.82
CA ALA A 8 3.95 57.04 -35.39
C ALA A 8 5.20 56.45 -34.72
N CYS A 9 6.14 57.29 -34.24
CA CYS A 9 7.35 56.81 -33.54
C CYS A 9 7.03 56.25 -32.15
N ALA A 10 6.04 56.81 -31.44
CA ALA A 10 5.63 56.30 -30.12
C ALA A 10 4.89 54.95 -30.22
N VAL A 11 4.09 54.76 -31.28
CA VAL A 11 3.39 53.49 -31.55
C VAL A 11 4.38 52.40 -31.99
N MET A 12 5.36 52.73 -32.85
CA MET A 12 6.42 51.80 -33.25
C MET A 12 7.33 51.39 -32.07
N ALA A 13 7.64 52.32 -31.15
CA ALA A 13 8.39 52.01 -29.94
C ALA A 13 7.60 51.12 -28.95
N ALA A 14 6.28 51.33 -28.84
CA ALA A 14 5.41 50.47 -28.03
C ALA A 14 5.25 49.05 -28.62
N LEU A 15 5.14 48.93 -29.96
CA LEU A 15 5.14 47.63 -30.64
C LEU A 15 6.50 46.90 -30.54
N ALA A 16 7.61 47.63 -30.58
CA ALA A 16 8.95 47.05 -30.42
C ALA A 16 9.19 46.56 -28.97
N LEU A 17 8.69 47.27 -27.95
CA LEU A 17 8.71 46.82 -26.55
C LEU A 17 7.80 45.59 -26.30
N LEU A 18 6.68 45.47 -27.02
CA LEU A 18 5.80 44.29 -26.99
C LEU A 18 6.43 43.07 -27.69
N LEU A 19 7.26 43.26 -28.72
CA LEU A 19 7.95 42.18 -29.44
C LEU A 19 9.20 41.65 -28.71
N VAL A 20 9.79 42.43 -27.79
CA VAL A 20 10.94 42.00 -26.95
C VAL A 20 10.49 41.23 -25.70
N ALA A 21 9.19 41.20 -25.39
CA ALA A 21 8.62 40.47 -24.26
C ALA A 21 8.09 39.07 -24.61
N TRP A 22 8.68 38.41 -25.61
CA TRP A 22 8.35 37.01 -25.92
C TRP A 22 9.11 36.08 -24.95
N PRO A 23 8.46 35.36 -24.02
CA PRO A 23 9.12 34.26 -23.35
C PRO A 23 9.41 33.18 -24.42
N ALA A 24 10.63 32.66 -24.42
CA ALA A 24 10.99 31.50 -25.23
C ALA A 24 10.03 30.33 -24.92
N PRO A 25 9.69 29.46 -25.89
CA PRO A 25 8.92 28.26 -25.59
C PRO A 25 9.79 27.34 -24.72
N ALA A 26 9.50 27.29 -23.42
CA ALA A 26 10.02 26.27 -22.53
C ALA A 26 9.39 24.94 -22.95
N ALA A 27 10.07 24.20 -23.83
CA ALA A 27 9.75 22.81 -24.11
C ALA A 27 10.23 21.96 -22.92
N ALA A 28 9.41 21.87 -21.89
CA ALA A 28 9.51 20.86 -20.86
C ALA A 28 8.10 20.39 -20.50
N ILE A 29 7.94 19.09 -20.22
CA ILE A 29 6.85 18.62 -19.36
C ILE A 29 6.95 19.46 -18.07
N TYR A 30 5.85 20.07 -17.63
CA TYR A 30 5.80 21.03 -16.52
C TYR A 30 6.44 20.48 -15.23
N ALA A 31 7.75 20.68 -15.07
CA ALA A 31 8.50 20.32 -13.85
C ALA A 31 7.98 21.10 -12.63
N ASP A 32 7.27 22.20 -12.86
CA ASP A 32 6.56 23.00 -11.88
C ASP A 32 5.30 22.32 -11.32
N GLN A 33 4.71 21.32 -11.99
CA GLN A 33 3.50 20.61 -11.54
C GLN A 33 3.76 19.33 -10.74
N ALA A 34 4.99 18.81 -10.75
CA ALA A 34 5.36 17.67 -9.91
C ALA A 34 5.19 18.01 -8.42
N ASP A 35 4.70 17.04 -7.62
CA ASP A 35 4.37 17.18 -6.20
C ASP A 35 3.22 18.19 -5.89
N GLN A 36 2.57 18.77 -6.92
CA GLN A 36 1.40 19.64 -6.72
C GLN A 36 0.11 18.83 -6.50
N HIS A 37 -0.11 17.80 -7.32
CA HIS A 37 -1.34 16.99 -7.31
C HIS A 37 -1.11 15.54 -6.95
N ASP A 38 0.15 15.13 -6.84
CA ASP A 38 0.58 13.81 -6.47
C ASP A 38 1.33 13.79 -5.12
N TRP A 39 1.31 12.64 -4.47
CA TRP A 39 2.13 12.37 -3.29
C TRP A 39 2.36 10.87 -3.15
N LEU A 40 3.47 10.50 -2.50
CA LEU A 40 3.82 9.14 -2.12
C LEU A 40 4.01 9.08 -0.60
N GLN A 41 3.27 8.20 0.07
CA GLN A 41 3.50 7.82 1.46
C GLN A 41 4.15 6.44 1.52
N GLN A 42 5.33 6.40 2.13
CA GLN A 42 6.13 5.19 2.25
C GLN A 42 6.04 4.59 3.66
N HIS A 43 5.71 3.29 3.71
CA HIS A 43 5.57 2.53 4.95
C HIS A 43 6.61 1.40 5.05
N VAL A 44 6.88 0.95 6.26
CA VAL A 44 7.73 -0.23 6.55
C VAL A 44 6.88 -1.43 7.00
N GLY A 45 5.65 -1.19 7.46
CA GLY A 45 4.74 -2.22 7.95
C GLY A 45 5.11 -2.70 9.36
N GLN A 46 4.68 -3.92 9.70
CA GLN A 46 4.83 -4.44 11.07
C GLN A 46 6.31 -4.73 11.41
N VAL A 47 6.90 -3.87 12.25
CA VAL A 47 8.25 -4.04 12.81
C VAL A 47 8.34 -5.32 13.65
N ARG A 48 9.33 -6.16 13.38
CA ARG A 48 9.66 -7.35 14.17
C ARG A 48 10.93 -7.16 14.97
N LEU A 49 11.86 -6.40 14.40
CA LEU A 49 13.19 -6.17 14.92
C LEU A 49 13.49 -4.67 14.83
N ALA A 50 14.06 -4.11 15.89
CA ALA A 50 14.57 -2.75 15.85
C ALA A 50 15.87 -2.65 16.66
N THR A 51 16.79 -1.83 16.15
CA THR A 51 18.04 -1.52 16.85
C THR A 51 18.40 -0.04 16.69
N PHE A 52 18.96 0.53 17.76
CA PHE A 52 19.39 1.92 17.82
C PHE A 52 20.91 1.98 17.77
N THR A 53 21.48 2.87 16.96
CA THR A 53 22.92 3.13 16.96
C THR A 53 23.23 4.53 17.47
N ALA A 54 24.27 4.69 18.29
CA ALA A 54 24.67 5.99 18.82
C ALA A 54 25.66 6.75 17.90
N LYS A 55 26.52 6.04 17.15
CA LYS A 55 27.57 6.62 16.29
C LYS A 55 27.49 6.08 14.86
N PRO A 56 27.87 6.86 13.83
CA PRO A 56 28.28 8.28 13.87
C PRO A 56 27.08 9.26 13.93
N ARG A 57 25.85 8.81 13.65
CA ARG A 57 24.60 9.55 13.85
C ARG A 57 23.53 8.63 14.44
N THR A 58 22.70 9.16 15.32
CA THR A 58 21.61 8.38 15.92
C THR A 58 20.58 8.00 14.85
N ARG A 59 20.41 6.69 14.64
CA ARG A 59 19.49 6.11 13.66
C ARG A 59 18.74 4.95 14.29
N LEU A 60 17.54 4.72 13.80
CA LEU A 60 16.71 3.60 14.19
C LEU A 60 16.59 2.65 13.00
N TYR A 61 17.21 1.47 13.07
CA TYR A 61 17.07 0.45 12.04
C TYR A 61 15.93 -0.48 12.40
N VAL A 62 15.08 -0.79 11.43
CA VAL A 62 13.93 -1.68 11.60
C VAL A 62 13.93 -2.76 10.53
N GLY A 63 13.62 -3.98 10.95
CA GLY A 63 13.30 -5.12 10.08
C GLY A 63 11.84 -5.51 10.29
N THR A 64 11.10 -5.72 9.20
CA THR A 64 9.65 -5.94 9.25
C THR A 64 9.23 -7.30 8.68
N ALA A 65 8.07 -7.77 9.11
CA ALA A 65 7.45 -9.00 8.56
C ALA A 65 7.08 -8.86 7.08
N ALA A 66 6.86 -7.63 6.63
CA ALA A 66 6.65 -7.33 5.22
C ALA A 66 7.97 -7.28 4.41
N GLY A 67 9.08 -7.81 4.94
CA GLY A 67 10.37 -7.87 4.23
C GLY A 67 11.00 -6.49 3.98
N ALA A 68 10.64 -5.46 4.75
CA ALA A 68 11.32 -4.18 4.66
C ALA A 68 12.43 -4.07 5.71
N LEU A 69 13.61 -3.67 5.23
CA LEU A 69 14.71 -3.19 6.03
C LEU A 69 14.83 -1.68 5.85
N ALA A 70 14.78 -0.91 6.93
CA ALA A 70 14.79 0.55 6.84
C ALA A 70 15.57 1.21 7.95
N ALA A 71 16.05 2.44 7.67
CA ALA A 71 16.52 3.37 8.67
C ALA A 71 15.51 4.52 8.82
N LEU A 72 15.03 4.70 10.04
CA LEU A 72 14.16 5.80 10.44
C LEU A 72 14.95 6.85 11.21
N SER A 73 14.59 8.11 10.99
CA SER A 73 15.06 9.25 11.77
C SER A 73 14.44 9.23 13.17
N PRO A 74 15.23 9.17 14.25
CA PRO A 74 14.69 9.28 15.62
C PRO A 74 14.13 10.67 15.94
N LYS A 75 14.35 11.67 15.07
CA LYS A 75 13.90 13.06 15.30
C LYS A 75 12.41 13.23 14.95
N ASP A 76 12.00 12.70 13.81
CA ASP A 76 10.69 12.96 13.20
C ASP A 76 10.03 11.71 12.58
N GLY A 77 10.69 10.55 12.67
CA GLY A 77 10.18 9.30 12.09
C GLY A 77 10.29 9.24 10.57
N SER A 78 10.94 10.20 9.92
CA SER A 78 11.12 10.18 8.46
C SER A 78 11.98 8.99 8.02
N LEU A 79 11.69 8.48 6.82
CA LEU A 79 12.44 7.39 6.19
C LEU A 79 13.76 7.93 5.64
N LEU A 80 14.90 7.49 6.18
CA LEU A 80 16.23 7.87 5.69
C LEU A 80 16.63 7.03 4.47
N TRP A 81 16.38 5.72 4.54
CA TRP A 81 16.49 4.79 3.43
C TRP A 81 15.64 3.55 3.73
N ARG A 82 15.29 2.81 2.67
CA ARG A 82 14.54 1.55 2.76
C ARG A 82 14.93 0.59 1.66
N ARG A 83 15.02 -0.69 2.00
CA ARG A 83 15.13 -1.84 1.09
C ARG A 83 13.94 -2.75 1.33
N VAL A 84 13.15 -2.97 0.29
CA VAL A 84 12.07 -3.95 0.30
C VAL A 84 12.62 -5.19 -0.38
N LEU A 85 12.73 -6.27 0.39
CA LEU A 85 13.20 -7.57 -0.08
C LEU A 85 12.13 -8.24 -0.95
N ALA A 86 12.48 -9.35 -1.58
CA ALA A 86 11.55 -10.13 -2.38
C ALA A 86 10.32 -10.54 -1.54
N GLU A 87 9.20 -10.76 -2.20
CA GLU A 87 7.99 -11.20 -1.52
C GLU A 87 8.20 -12.58 -0.88
N GLY A 88 7.92 -12.69 0.42
CA GLY A 88 8.23 -13.88 1.23
C GLY A 88 9.56 -13.83 1.98
N ASP A 89 10.49 -12.94 1.60
CA ASP A 89 11.74 -12.76 2.33
C ASP A 89 11.54 -11.83 3.53
N GLU A 90 11.46 -12.42 4.72
CA GLU A 90 11.40 -11.68 5.98
C GLU A 90 12.80 -11.43 6.56
N VAL A 91 12.96 -10.32 7.27
CA VAL A 91 14.17 -10.06 8.07
C VAL A 91 14.01 -10.75 9.43
N THR A 92 14.73 -11.85 9.65
CA THR A 92 14.57 -12.72 10.83
C THR A 92 15.54 -12.38 11.96
N ALA A 93 16.66 -11.74 11.65
CA ALA A 93 17.58 -11.19 12.63
C ALA A 93 18.23 -9.89 12.14
N LEU A 94 18.58 -9.00 13.07
CA LEU A 94 19.12 -7.66 12.79
C LEU A 94 20.13 -7.28 13.87
N ALA A 95 21.36 -6.97 13.45
CA ALA A 95 22.40 -6.43 14.33
C ALA A 95 23.08 -5.23 13.65
N ALA A 96 23.42 -4.20 14.43
CA ALA A 96 24.05 -2.98 13.91
C ALA A 96 25.27 -2.63 14.77
N GLU A 97 26.38 -2.27 14.13
CA GLU A 97 27.57 -1.75 14.80
C GLU A 97 28.27 -0.74 13.89
N GLY A 98 28.59 0.44 14.43
CA GLY A 98 29.26 1.51 13.69
C GLY A 98 28.55 1.89 12.38
N THR A 99 29.22 1.64 11.25
CA THR A 99 28.75 1.97 9.89
C THR A 99 28.15 0.77 9.15
N ARG A 100 27.90 -0.33 9.84
CA ARG A 100 27.47 -1.59 9.25
C ARG A 100 26.24 -2.16 9.94
N LEU A 101 25.47 -2.89 9.15
CA LEU A 101 24.29 -3.62 9.58
C LEU A 101 24.40 -5.04 9.05
N LEU A 102 24.09 -6.03 9.89
CA LEU A 102 24.04 -7.44 9.52
C LEU A 102 22.61 -7.95 9.69
N THR A 103 22.11 -8.67 8.69
CA THR A 103 20.76 -9.25 8.71
C THR A 103 20.77 -10.72 8.34
N LEU A 104 19.79 -11.47 8.86
CA LEU A 104 19.37 -12.74 8.31
C LEU A 104 18.05 -12.59 7.57
N THR A 105 17.97 -13.22 6.40
CA THR A 105 16.79 -13.23 5.52
C THR A 105 16.49 -14.65 5.03
N ASP A 106 15.39 -14.80 4.28
CA ASP A 106 14.95 -16.08 3.70
C ASP A 106 14.91 -17.21 4.76
N GLY A 107 14.23 -16.97 5.88
CA GLY A 107 14.12 -17.95 6.96
C GLY A 107 15.46 -18.35 7.59
N GLY A 108 16.47 -17.48 7.54
CA GLY A 108 17.81 -17.75 8.08
C GLY A 108 18.78 -18.41 7.09
N LYS A 109 18.39 -18.57 5.81
CA LYS A 109 19.24 -19.18 4.77
C LYS A 109 20.24 -18.20 4.17
N GLN A 110 20.04 -16.90 4.33
CA GLN A 110 20.93 -15.88 3.79
C GLN A 110 21.33 -14.86 4.86
N ALA A 111 22.62 -14.54 4.91
CA ALA A 111 23.14 -13.41 5.66
C ALA A 111 23.50 -12.28 4.70
N MET A 112 23.30 -11.02 5.11
CA MET A 112 23.69 -9.87 4.31
C MET A 112 24.22 -8.76 5.20
N ALA A 113 25.30 -8.12 4.75
CA ALA A 113 25.81 -6.91 5.35
C ALA A 113 25.45 -5.69 4.51
N TRP A 114 25.09 -4.61 5.21
CA TRP A 114 24.64 -3.37 4.62
C TRP A 114 25.43 -2.20 5.17
N ASP A 115 25.63 -1.19 4.33
CA ASP A 115 26.11 0.10 4.77
C ASP A 115 24.99 0.79 5.55
N ALA A 116 25.23 1.07 6.83
CA ALA A 116 24.20 1.60 7.72
C ALA A 116 23.78 3.03 7.33
N ALA A 117 24.66 3.77 6.64
CA ALA A 117 24.40 5.13 6.21
C ALA A 117 23.46 5.22 5.00
N THR A 118 23.61 4.33 4.03
CA THR A 118 22.95 4.36 2.70
C THR A 118 21.99 3.20 2.46
N GLY A 119 22.07 2.14 3.27
CA GLY A 119 21.35 0.89 3.05
C GLY A 119 21.83 0.12 1.82
N ALA A 120 23.01 0.43 1.28
CA ALA A 120 23.60 -0.34 0.17
C ALA A 120 24.08 -1.71 0.68
N ALA A 121 23.86 -2.77 -0.10
CA ALA A 121 24.46 -4.07 0.18
C ALA A 121 25.99 -3.96 0.01
N VAL A 122 26.74 -4.44 1.00
CA VAL A 122 28.21 -4.42 0.98
C VAL A 122 28.71 -5.78 0.53
N TRP A 123 28.28 -6.83 1.23
CA TRP A 123 28.62 -8.21 0.92
C TRP A 123 27.50 -9.14 1.37
N ALA A 124 27.44 -10.31 0.74
CA ALA A 124 26.60 -11.44 1.14
C ALA A 124 27.41 -12.71 0.93
N PRO A 125 27.60 -13.56 1.96
CA PRO A 125 28.26 -14.84 1.78
C PRO A 125 27.37 -15.77 0.93
N PRO A 126 27.92 -16.90 0.43
CA PRO A 126 27.10 -17.95 -0.17
C PRO A 126 25.95 -18.36 0.75
N ALA A 127 24.85 -18.85 0.15
CA ALA A 127 23.69 -19.31 0.91
C ALA A 127 24.12 -20.28 2.04
N LEU A 128 23.67 -19.98 3.26
CA LEU A 128 24.03 -20.70 4.48
C LEU A 128 23.46 -22.12 4.48
N ALA A 129 22.34 -22.33 3.79
CA ALA A 129 21.74 -23.63 3.58
C ALA A 129 21.04 -23.70 2.22
N SER A 130 21.13 -24.85 1.56
CA SER A 130 20.46 -25.13 0.28
C SER A 130 19.04 -25.69 0.43
N ALA A 131 18.67 -26.10 1.64
CA ALA A 131 17.36 -26.64 2.00
C ALA A 131 16.78 -25.87 3.20
N ASN A 132 15.48 -26.03 3.44
CA ASN A 132 14.83 -25.42 4.59
C ASN A 132 15.44 -25.95 5.90
N LEU A 133 15.72 -25.03 6.82
CA LEU A 133 16.23 -25.37 8.15
C LEU A 133 15.13 -26.05 8.97
N PRO A 134 15.40 -27.13 9.71
CA PRO A 134 14.39 -27.85 10.49
C PRO A 134 13.66 -26.99 11.54
N GLY A 135 14.38 -26.06 12.18
CA GLY A 135 13.81 -25.06 13.08
C GLY A 135 13.35 -23.76 12.40
N GLY A 136 13.33 -23.71 11.07
CA GLY A 136 13.09 -22.48 10.32
C GLY A 136 14.09 -21.37 10.69
N ALA A 137 13.58 -20.15 10.88
CA ALA A 137 14.37 -18.98 11.26
C ALA A 137 15.09 -19.13 12.61
N ASP A 138 14.53 -19.90 13.55
CA ASP A 138 15.12 -20.07 14.88
C ASP A 138 16.41 -20.90 14.84
N ALA A 139 16.64 -21.67 13.78
CA ALA A 139 17.84 -22.49 13.59
C ALA A 139 19.04 -21.71 13.00
N ALA A 140 18.91 -20.38 12.86
CA ALA A 140 19.99 -19.50 12.46
C ALA A 140 20.09 -18.29 13.40
N ALA A 141 21.30 -17.78 13.58
CA ALA A 141 21.55 -16.61 14.42
C ALA A 141 22.69 -15.76 13.88
N ILE A 142 22.66 -14.47 14.24
CA ILE A 142 23.77 -13.54 14.02
C ILE A 142 24.16 -12.83 15.30
N ALA A 143 25.42 -12.45 15.38
CA ALA A 143 25.96 -11.54 16.39
C ALA A 143 27.05 -10.67 15.76
N ILE A 144 27.30 -9.51 16.37
CA ILE A 144 28.48 -8.70 16.07
C ILE A 144 29.36 -8.68 17.31
N LEU A 145 30.62 -9.06 17.14
CA LEU A 145 31.63 -9.08 18.19
C LEU A 145 32.58 -7.90 17.99
N GLY A 146 33.07 -7.31 19.08
CA GLY A 146 33.95 -6.14 19.01
C GLY A 146 33.20 -4.85 18.65
N ARG A 147 33.95 -3.81 18.29
CA ARG A 147 33.43 -2.49 17.91
C ARG A 147 34.23 -1.89 16.76
N ASP A 148 33.60 -0.96 16.06
CA ASP A 148 34.21 -0.18 14.99
C ASP A 148 34.91 -1.08 13.95
N LYS A 149 36.16 -0.78 13.57
CA LYS A 149 36.91 -1.50 12.52
C LYS A 149 37.34 -2.92 12.89
N HIS A 150 37.26 -3.28 14.17
CA HIS A 150 37.58 -4.63 14.64
C HIS A 150 36.32 -5.47 14.85
N ALA A 151 35.17 -4.99 14.37
CA ALA A 151 33.93 -5.73 14.49
C ALA A 151 33.94 -6.97 13.58
N VAL A 152 33.54 -8.12 14.13
CA VAL A 152 33.40 -9.39 13.42
C VAL A 152 31.93 -9.77 13.41
N GLY A 153 31.39 -10.00 12.21
CA GLY A 153 30.03 -10.52 12.05
C GLY A 153 30.04 -12.04 12.15
N VAL A 154 29.40 -12.59 13.17
CA VAL A 154 29.28 -14.04 13.34
C VAL A 154 27.92 -14.50 12.84
N VAL A 155 27.92 -15.50 11.98
CA VAL A 155 26.72 -16.13 11.40
C VAL A 155 26.73 -17.60 11.75
N ALA A 156 25.68 -18.09 12.40
CA ALA A 156 25.53 -19.50 12.73
C ALA A 156 24.29 -20.09 12.07
N ALA A 157 24.46 -21.16 11.31
CA ALA A 157 23.38 -21.92 10.67
C ALA A 157 23.87 -23.32 10.28
N ALA A 158 22.94 -24.27 10.13
CA ALA A 158 23.20 -25.63 9.63
C ALA A 158 24.34 -26.40 10.36
N GLY A 159 24.57 -26.07 11.64
CA GLY A 159 25.61 -26.72 12.46
C GLY A 159 27.01 -26.13 12.32
N THR A 160 27.16 -24.96 11.71
CA THR A 160 28.43 -24.24 11.61
C THR A 160 28.26 -22.79 12.06
N ALA A 161 29.27 -22.25 12.74
CA ALA A 161 29.43 -20.83 13.00
C ALA A 161 30.60 -20.29 12.17
N LYS A 162 30.40 -19.16 11.51
CA LYS A 162 31.41 -18.49 10.70
C LYS A 162 31.57 -17.05 11.11
N GLY A 163 32.80 -16.59 11.20
CA GLY A 163 33.16 -15.19 11.45
C GLY A 163 33.59 -14.50 10.17
N TYR A 164 33.02 -13.32 9.91
CA TYR A 164 33.33 -12.49 8.74
C TYR A 164 33.83 -11.12 9.17
N THR A 165 34.75 -10.54 8.41
CA THR A 165 35.07 -9.11 8.55
C THR A 165 33.84 -8.28 8.24
N LEU A 166 33.46 -7.36 9.12
CA LEU A 166 32.23 -6.57 8.92
C LEU A 166 32.38 -5.56 7.76
N GLU A 167 33.61 -5.12 7.47
CA GLU A 167 33.91 -4.17 6.39
C GLU A 167 33.86 -4.81 5.01
N ASP A 168 34.58 -5.93 4.81
CA ASP A 168 34.83 -6.50 3.48
C ASP A 168 34.11 -7.85 3.23
N GLY A 169 33.70 -8.54 4.29
CA GLY A 169 32.99 -9.83 4.19
C GLY A 169 33.91 -11.03 4.01
N ASP A 170 35.21 -10.86 4.24
CA ASP A 170 36.19 -11.94 4.22
C ASP A 170 35.92 -12.90 5.39
N GLU A 171 35.84 -14.20 5.08
CA GLU A 171 35.73 -15.25 6.10
C GLU A 171 37.04 -15.31 6.90
N LEU A 172 36.95 -15.01 8.20
CA LEU A 172 38.07 -15.08 9.13
C LEU A 172 38.27 -16.50 9.66
N TRP A 173 37.15 -17.18 9.95
CA TRP A 173 37.15 -18.51 10.55
C TRP A 173 35.80 -19.21 10.34
N SER A 174 35.83 -20.53 10.44
CA SER A 174 34.67 -21.42 10.46
C SER A 174 34.86 -22.49 11.52
N ALA A 175 33.85 -22.69 12.35
CA ALA A 175 33.84 -23.68 13.43
C ALA A 175 32.56 -24.51 13.38
N ASP A 176 32.68 -25.81 13.62
CA ASP A 176 31.52 -26.67 13.80
C ASP A 176 30.86 -26.35 15.14
N LEU A 177 29.52 -26.28 15.15
CA LEU A 177 28.72 -26.15 16.36
C LEU A 177 28.22 -27.54 16.79
N PRO A 178 28.76 -28.12 17.87
CA PRO A 178 28.22 -29.32 18.50
C PRO A 178 26.70 -29.24 18.68
N GLY A 179 25.97 -30.27 18.26
CA GLY A 179 24.51 -30.28 18.34
C GLY A 179 23.80 -29.25 17.45
N GLY A 180 24.51 -28.58 16.54
CA GLY A 180 23.91 -27.59 15.62
C GLY A 180 23.35 -28.19 14.33
N LYS A 181 23.83 -29.35 13.88
CA LYS A 181 23.25 -30.06 12.70
C LYS A 181 21.86 -30.56 13.05
N GLY A 182 20.86 -30.12 12.29
CA GLY A 182 19.45 -30.46 12.56
C GLY A 182 18.83 -29.74 13.76
N ALA A 183 19.50 -28.72 14.32
CA ALA A 183 19.00 -27.99 15.48
C ALA A 183 17.64 -27.32 15.19
N ALA A 184 16.77 -27.35 16.20
CA ALA A 184 15.52 -26.61 16.23
C ALA A 184 15.72 -25.13 16.60
N ALA A 185 16.76 -24.81 17.38
CA ALA A 185 17.13 -23.43 17.65
C ALA A 185 18.65 -23.23 17.79
N VAL A 186 19.12 -22.08 17.33
CA VAL A 186 20.48 -21.57 17.53
C VAL A 186 20.38 -20.14 18.05
N ARG A 187 21.18 -19.79 19.06
CA ARG A 187 21.30 -18.42 19.58
C ARG A 187 22.76 -18.03 19.69
N LEU A 188 23.06 -16.77 19.39
CA LEU A 188 24.37 -16.18 19.56
C LEU A 188 24.26 -14.95 20.49
N ALA A 189 25.24 -14.77 21.35
CA ALA A 189 25.41 -13.56 22.15
C ALA A 189 26.89 -13.23 22.31
N ALA A 190 27.24 -11.95 22.41
CA ALA A 190 28.62 -11.56 22.71
C ALA A 190 29.00 -12.00 24.14
N ALA A 191 30.17 -12.62 24.29
CA ALA A 191 30.75 -12.98 25.58
C ALA A 191 31.68 -11.85 26.09
N GLY A 192 31.94 -11.82 27.40
CA GLY A 192 32.98 -10.95 27.96
C GLY A 192 34.35 -11.33 27.37
N GLY A 193 35.18 -10.33 27.01
CA GLY A 193 36.54 -10.56 26.51
C GLY A 193 36.69 -10.67 24.98
N GLY A 194 35.63 -10.45 24.19
CA GLY A 194 35.71 -10.35 22.72
C GLY A 194 35.30 -11.61 21.95
N GLY A 195 34.94 -12.69 22.65
CA GLY A 195 34.35 -13.90 22.07
C GLY A 195 32.82 -13.90 22.00
N ALA A 196 32.21 -15.06 21.72
CA ALA A 196 30.77 -15.26 21.66
C ALA A 196 30.31 -16.51 22.41
N TRP A 197 29.09 -16.48 22.93
CA TRP A 197 28.36 -17.68 23.32
C TRP A 197 27.48 -18.14 22.17
N ALA A 198 27.50 -19.44 21.88
CA ALA A 198 26.58 -20.11 20.98
C ALA A 198 25.78 -21.16 21.76
N ALA A 199 24.46 -21.14 21.66
CA ALA A 199 23.57 -22.13 22.25
C ALA A 199 22.80 -22.86 21.14
N THR A 200 22.79 -24.19 21.17
CA THR A 200 22.09 -25.03 20.18
C THR A 200 21.14 -25.99 20.88
N LEU A 201 19.91 -26.08 20.38
CA LEU A 201 18.86 -26.96 20.89
C LEU A 201 18.34 -27.88 19.79
N GLN A 202 18.33 -29.18 20.04
CA GLN A 202 17.75 -30.19 19.15
C GLN A 202 16.21 -30.27 19.31
N PRO A 203 15.47 -30.71 18.28
CA PRO A 203 14.01 -30.85 18.36
C PRO A 203 13.59 -31.76 19.52
N GLY A 204 12.76 -31.24 20.44
CA GLY A 204 12.23 -31.99 21.58
C GLY A 204 13.27 -32.37 22.66
N ALA A 205 14.47 -31.80 22.61
CA ALA A 205 15.54 -32.13 23.55
C ALA A 205 15.33 -31.49 24.94
N SER A 206 15.78 -32.20 25.98
CA SER A 206 15.92 -31.71 27.35
C SER A 206 17.34 -31.22 27.68
N GLN A 207 18.22 -31.25 26.68
CA GLN A 207 19.62 -30.83 26.77
C GLN A 207 19.87 -29.64 25.86
N LEU A 208 20.54 -28.62 26.38
CA LEU A 208 21.02 -27.47 25.63
C LEU A 208 22.54 -27.55 25.53
N THR A 209 23.10 -27.45 24.32
CA THR A 209 24.56 -27.41 24.16
C THR A 209 25.01 -25.95 24.07
N LEU A 210 25.99 -25.57 24.89
CA LEU A 210 26.57 -24.24 24.96
C LEU A 210 28.05 -24.29 24.61
N VAL A 211 28.47 -23.40 23.74
CA VAL A 211 29.87 -23.28 23.29
C VAL A 211 30.33 -21.84 23.47
N GLN A 212 31.47 -21.65 24.11
CA GLN A 212 32.20 -20.40 24.12
C GLN A 212 33.16 -20.39 22.93
N LEU A 213 32.95 -19.44 22.01
CA LEU A 213 33.81 -19.19 20.88
C LEU A 213 34.77 -18.06 21.22
N GLY A 214 36.08 -18.29 21.03
CA GLY A 214 37.10 -17.25 21.11
C GLY A 214 36.96 -16.21 19.98
N ALA A 215 37.79 -15.16 20.02
CA ALA A 215 37.81 -14.15 18.96
C ALA A 215 38.26 -14.71 17.59
N ASP A 216 39.02 -15.80 17.60
CA ASP A 216 39.48 -16.58 16.46
C ASP A 216 38.47 -17.66 16.02
N GLY A 217 37.31 -17.73 16.68
CA GLY A 217 36.25 -18.69 16.40
C GLY A 217 36.49 -20.09 16.94
N GLN A 218 37.62 -20.36 17.60
CA GLN A 218 37.86 -21.67 18.19
C GLN A 218 36.99 -21.87 19.42
N ALA A 219 36.47 -23.09 19.60
CA ALA A 219 35.72 -23.45 20.79
C ALA A 219 36.65 -23.53 22.00
N GLU A 220 36.53 -22.57 22.92
CA GLU A 220 37.31 -22.52 24.16
C GLU A 220 36.72 -23.41 25.24
N GLN A 221 35.38 -23.48 25.31
CA GLN A 221 34.65 -24.25 26.29
C GLN A 221 33.35 -24.78 25.70
N GLU A 222 33.11 -26.08 25.84
CA GLU A 222 31.83 -26.73 25.49
C GLU A 222 31.18 -27.27 26.77
N THR A 223 29.92 -26.93 26.98
CA THR A 223 29.13 -27.39 28.13
C THR A 223 27.75 -27.82 27.65
N THR A 224 27.36 -29.07 27.93
CA THR A 224 25.96 -29.50 27.80
C THR A 224 25.22 -29.23 29.11
N LEU A 225 24.12 -28.49 29.03
CA LEU A 225 23.24 -28.22 30.17
C LEU A 225 21.99 -29.09 30.12
N GLU A 226 21.78 -29.86 31.17
CA GLU A 226 20.58 -30.69 31.38
C GLU A 226 19.46 -29.89 32.06
N ALA A 227 18.27 -29.85 31.46
CA ALA A 227 17.07 -29.25 32.06
C ALA A 227 16.14 -30.27 32.73
N GLY A 228 16.26 -31.56 32.41
CA GLY A 228 15.35 -32.61 32.92
C GLY A 228 13.91 -32.56 32.37
N VAL A 229 13.57 -31.52 31.60
CA VAL A 229 12.30 -31.37 30.86
C VAL A 229 12.58 -30.95 29.42
N PRO A 230 11.76 -31.33 28.44
CA PRO A 230 11.90 -30.85 27.06
C PRO A 230 11.78 -29.32 26.99
N LEU A 231 12.68 -28.66 26.25
CA LEU A 231 12.72 -27.21 26.10
C LEU A 231 12.03 -26.74 24.82
N SER A 232 11.48 -25.52 24.84
CA SER A 232 10.89 -24.88 23.68
C SER A 232 11.95 -24.17 22.82
N SER A 233 11.98 -24.47 21.52
CA SER A 233 12.92 -23.87 20.56
C SER A 233 12.66 -22.38 20.30
N SER A 234 11.40 -21.94 20.35
CA SER A 234 11.02 -20.55 20.12
C SER A 234 11.10 -19.69 21.39
N GLN A 235 11.28 -20.30 22.56
CA GLN A 235 11.37 -19.64 23.87
C GLN A 235 12.76 -19.86 24.51
N LEU A 236 13.82 -19.67 23.71
CA LEU A 236 15.22 -19.72 24.15
C LEU A 236 15.86 -18.33 24.01
N LEU A 237 16.45 -17.85 25.11
CA LEU A 237 17.12 -16.56 25.22
C LEU A 237 18.55 -16.74 25.73
N LEU A 238 19.49 -16.06 25.09
CA LEU A 238 20.92 -16.07 25.40
C LEU A 238 21.45 -14.64 25.50
N SER A 239 22.18 -14.34 26.57
CA SER A 239 22.95 -13.11 26.75
C SER A 239 24.40 -13.43 27.06
N GLY A 240 25.24 -12.39 27.19
CA GLY A 240 26.63 -12.55 27.61
C GLY A 240 26.82 -13.09 29.04
N GLY A 241 25.78 -13.12 29.87
CA GLY A 241 25.87 -13.54 31.28
C GLY A 241 24.80 -14.53 31.75
N ALA A 242 23.86 -14.93 30.90
CA ALA A 242 22.83 -15.90 31.26
C ALA A 242 22.23 -16.59 30.05
N VAL A 243 21.61 -17.74 30.31
CA VAL A 243 20.75 -18.46 29.39
C VAL A 243 19.43 -18.77 30.08
N ALA A 244 18.31 -18.60 29.37
CA ALA A 244 16.98 -18.88 29.89
C ALA A 244 16.10 -19.51 28.79
N ALA A 245 15.32 -20.53 29.16
CA ALA A 245 14.40 -21.21 28.28
C ALA A 245 13.11 -21.60 29.00
N LEU A 246 11.98 -21.60 28.29
CA LEU A 246 10.75 -22.22 28.79
C LEU A 246 10.71 -23.71 28.40
N SER A 247 10.09 -24.52 29.24
CA SER A 247 9.75 -25.90 28.90
C SER A 247 8.79 -25.94 27.71
N ALA A 248 8.75 -27.05 26.97
CA ALA A 248 7.94 -27.21 25.76
C ALA A 248 6.43 -27.09 26.03
N ASP A 249 5.99 -27.41 27.26
CA ASP A 249 4.61 -27.23 27.74
C ASP A 249 4.35 -25.81 28.33
N GLY A 250 5.38 -24.98 28.42
CA GLY A 250 5.31 -23.62 28.97
C GLY A 250 5.11 -23.55 30.48
N SER A 251 5.26 -24.65 31.23
CA SER A 251 4.97 -24.69 32.67
C SER A 251 6.17 -24.35 33.58
N GLN A 252 7.40 -24.48 33.07
CA GLN A 252 8.63 -24.26 33.82
C GLN A 252 9.56 -23.27 33.12
N LEU A 253 10.30 -22.50 33.91
CA LEU A 253 11.41 -21.66 33.45
C LEU A 253 12.73 -22.30 33.88
N CYS A 254 13.57 -22.62 32.90
CA CYS A 254 14.89 -23.20 33.06
C CYS A 254 15.96 -22.15 32.76
N ALA A 255 16.85 -21.85 33.72
CA ALA A 255 17.87 -20.82 33.54
C ALA A 255 19.20 -21.17 34.22
N ALA A 256 20.28 -20.58 33.72
CA ALA A 256 21.62 -20.66 34.31
C ALA A 256 22.42 -19.39 34.03
N ALA A 257 23.22 -18.95 35.00
CA ALA A 257 24.21 -17.89 34.79
C ALA A 257 25.41 -18.43 33.98
N LEU A 258 26.01 -17.56 33.14
CA LEU A 258 27.17 -17.90 32.32
C LEU A 258 28.45 -17.27 32.91
N PRO A 259 29.58 -18.00 32.93
CA PRO A 259 29.76 -19.38 32.49
C PRO A 259 29.10 -20.41 33.44
N ALA A 260 28.40 -21.40 32.86
CA ALA A 260 27.59 -22.36 33.62
C ALA A 260 28.44 -23.52 34.18
N ALA A 261 29.10 -23.30 35.31
CA ALA A 261 30.00 -24.29 35.93
C ALA A 261 29.32 -25.60 36.41
N GLY A 262 27.98 -25.62 36.52
CA GLY A 262 27.22 -26.74 37.08
C GLY A 262 26.67 -27.77 36.08
N GLY A 263 26.82 -27.56 34.77
CA GLY A 263 26.34 -28.51 33.75
C GLY A 263 24.82 -28.78 33.72
N ARG A 264 24.01 -27.95 34.40
CA ARG A 264 22.55 -28.11 34.51
C ARG A 264 21.86 -26.76 34.39
N LEU A 265 20.66 -26.79 33.81
CA LEU A 265 19.70 -25.68 33.88
C LEU A 265 18.83 -25.87 35.13
N THR A 266 18.74 -24.85 35.96
CA THR A 266 17.85 -24.88 37.11
C THR A 266 16.44 -24.54 36.64
N CYS A 267 15.54 -25.52 36.67
CA CYS A 267 14.15 -25.38 36.25
C CYS A 267 13.23 -25.16 37.46
N ALA A 268 12.47 -24.08 37.43
CA ALA A 268 11.46 -23.75 38.43
C ALA A 268 10.07 -23.74 37.80
N SER A 269 9.08 -24.32 38.49
CA SER A 269 7.69 -24.22 38.07
C SER A 269 7.23 -22.76 38.13
N LEU A 270 6.60 -22.27 37.06
CA LEU A 270 6.10 -20.89 37.02
C LEU A 270 5.10 -20.61 38.13
N SER A 271 4.30 -21.61 38.54
CA SER A 271 3.35 -21.50 39.65
C SER A 271 4.00 -21.29 41.02
N THR A 272 5.27 -21.68 41.17
CA THR A 272 6.05 -21.50 42.40
C THR A 272 6.97 -20.29 42.33
N LEU A 273 7.45 -19.95 41.13
CA LEU A 273 8.35 -18.82 40.90
C LEU A 273 7.60 -17.49 40.99
N LEU A 274 6.36 -17.44 40.51
CA LEU A 274 5.52 -16.26 40.50
C LEU A 274 4.57 -16.25 41.71
N PRO A 275 4.17 -15.07 42.22
CA PRO A 275 3.22 -14.96 43.31
C PRO A 275 1.89 -15.65 43.00
N GLY A 276 1.25 -16.18 44.04
CA GLY A 276 -0.06 -16.83 43.95
C GLY A 276 -1.10 -15.91 43.31
N GLY A 277 -1.86 -16.44 42.34
CA GLY A 277 -2.85 -15.70 41.56
C GLY A 277 -2.36 -15.18 40.20
N THR A 278 -1.07 -15.31 39.90
CA THR A 278 -0.54 -15.00 38.56
C THR A 278 -0.93 -16.11 37.58
N LEU A 279 -1.62 -15.76 36.49
CA LEU A 279 -1.92 -16.71 35.42
C LEU A 279 -0.65 -16.97 34.59
N THR A 280 -0.18 -18.20 34.62
CA THR A 280 1.04 -18.65 33.92
C THR A 280 0.77 -19.16 32.51
N VAL A 281 -0.51 -19.35 32.16
CA VAL A 281 -0.94 -19.79 30.83
C VAL A 281 -0.57 -18.71 29.81
N GLY A 282 0.19 -19.12 28.78
CA GLY A 282 0.67 -18.20 27.74
C GLY A 282 1.89 -17.36 28.14
N ALA A 283 2.63 -17.76 29.19
CA ALA A 283 3.88 -17.09 29.56
C ALA A 283 4.89 -17.12 28.40
N ARG A 284 5.57 -15.99 28.18
CA ARG A 284 6.53 -15.83 27.08
C ARG A 284 7.78 -15.10 27.55
N LEU A 285 8.95 -15.63 27.21
CA LEU A 285 10.20 -14.88 27.36
C LEU A 285 10.22 -13.78 26.30
N LEU A 286 10.35 -12.53 26.76
CA LEU A 286 10.42 -11.39 25.87
C LEU A 286 11.85 -11.23 25.34
N PRO A 287 12.03 -10.95 24.03
CA PRO A 287 13.33 -10.73 23.44
C PRO A 287 14.00 -9.48 24.04
N GLY A 288 15.32 -9.55 24.19
CA GLY A 288 16.12 -8.53 24.86
C GLY A 288 16.75 -9.11 26.13
N ALA A 289 18.04 -9.41 26.05
CA ALA A 289 18.77 -10.06 27.13
C ALA A 289 19.89 -9.13 27.60
N CYS A 290 19.77 -8.59 28.82
CA CYS A 290 20.78 -7.71 29.39
C CYS A 290 21.56 -8.45 30.46
N ALA A 291 22.84 -8.72 30.17
CA ALA A 291 23.77 -9.35 31.11
C ALA A 291 23.21 -10.65 31.71
N SER A 292 22.83 -10.67 32.99
CA SER A 292 22.31 -11.85 33.69
C SER A 292 20.81 -11.79 33.97
N HIS A 293 20.03 -11.01 33.20
CA HIS A 293 18.61 -10.77 33.47
C HIS A 293 17.71 -11.09 32.27
N ALA A 294 16.48 -11.48 32.56
CA ALA A 294 15.45 -11.82 31.58
C ALA A 294 14.10 -11.20 31.97
N VAL A 295 13.20 -11.07 31.00
CA VAL A 295 11.83 -10.60 31.24
C VAL A 295 10.84 -11.66 30.78
N LEU A 296 9.93 -12.02 31.68
CA LEU A 296 8.86 -12.98 31.43
C LEU A 296 7.53 -12.24 31.35
N GLN A 297 6.90 -12.23 30.18
CA GLN A 297 5.52 -11.79 30.02
C GLN A 297 4.58 -12.85 30.59
N VAL A 298 3.61 -12.41 31.39
CA VAL A 298 2.54 -13.25 31.96
C VAL A 298 1.19 -12.59 31.73
N ALA A 299 0.09 -13.28 32.03
CA ALA A 299 -1.22 -12.65 31.85
C ALA A 299 -1.38 -11.49 32.86
N GLY A 300 -1.66 -10.29 32.35
CA GLY A 300 -1.87 -9.09 33.16
C GLY A 300 -0.60 -8.40 33.68
N GLY A 301 0.60 -8.76 33.21
CA GLY A 301 1.83 -8.05 33.56
C GLY A 301 3.13 -8.72 33.09
N ALA A 302 4.28 -8.21 33.54
CA ALA A 302 5.59 -8.77 33.25
C ALA A 302 6.46 -8.88 34.50
N ALA A 303 7.26 -9.93 34.59
CA ALA A 303 8.22 -10.17 35.67
C ALA A 303 9.65 -9.94 35.18
N VAL A 304 10.40 -9.10 35.91
CA VAL A 304 11.86 -8.97 35.77
C VAL A 304 12.51 -10.06 36.58
N LEU A 305 13.39 -10.81 35.92
CA LEU A 305 14.08 -11.95 36.50
C LEU A 305 15.59 -11.70 36.53
N SER A 306 16.22 -11.99 37.66
CA SER A 306 17.66 -12.14 37.73
C SER A 306 18.02 -13.62 37.61
N VAL A 307 19.05 -13.93 36.84
CA VAL A 307 19.55 -15.30 36.62
C VAL A 307 20.89 -15.41 37.32
N GLY A 308 20.93 -16.27 38.35
CA GLY A 308 22.12 -16.54 39.16
C GLY A 308 22.58 -18.00 39.04
N SER A 309 23.47 -18.40 39.95
CA SER A 309 23.91 -19.79 40.11
C SER A 309 22.78 -20.72 40.52
N ASP A 310 21.84 -20.22 41.32
CA ASP A 310 20.73 -21.01 41.88
C ASP A 310 19.47 -20.99 40.98
N GLY A 311 19.60 -20.52 39.73
CA GLY A 311 18.50 -20.37 38.78
C GLY A 311 17.95 -18.95 38.68
N ALA A 312 16.70 -18.83 38.21
CA ALA A 312 16.01 -17.56 38.05
C ALA A 312 15.27 -17.13 39.33
N SER A 313 15.36 -15.86 39.68
CA SER A 313 14.62 -15.26 40.80
C SER A 313 13.90 -13.97 40.38
N VAL A 314 12.73 -13.71 40.96
CA VAL A 314 11.91 -12.53 40.62
C VAL A 314 12.45 -11.30 41.32
N VAL A 315 12.86 -10.28 40.55
CA VAL A 315 13.27 -8.97 41.06
C VAL A 315 12.06 -8.08 41.29
N LYS A 316 11.20 -7.97 40.26
CA LYS A 316 10.02 -7.10 40.30
C LYS A 316 8.94 -7.61 39.36
N ILE A 317 7.68 -7.49 39.76
CA ILE A 317 6.52 -7.70 38.88
C ILE A 317 5.86 -6.36 38.61
N VAL A 318 5.57 -6.14 37.34
CA VAL A 318 4.91 -4.96 36.82
C VAL A 318 3.53 -5.36 36.31
N PRO A 319 2.44 -4.89 36.93
CA PRO A 319 1.09 -5.18 36.46
C PRO A 319 0.72 -4.31 35.24
N GLY A 320 -0.22 -4.79 34.42
CA GLY A 320 -0.88 -4.04 33.34
C GLY A 320 -0.05 -3.78 32.08
N VAL A 321 1.20 -4.27 32.02
CA VAL A 321 2.08 -4.10 30.86
C VAL A 321 1.96 -5.27 29.89
N THR A 322 2.00 -4.95 28.60
CA THR A 322 1.83 -5.90 27.49
C THR A 322 3.09 -6.07 26.65
N ALA A 323 4.04 -5.13 26.76
CA ALA A 323 5.31 -5.17 26.06
C ALA A 323 6.46 -4.69 26.97
N SER A 324 7.66 -5.21 26.72
CA SER A 324 8.88 -4.77 27.37
C SER A 324 10.06 -4.80 26.40
N GLY A 325 11.10 -4.05 26.73
CA GLY A 325 12.38 -4.07 26.01
C GLY A 325 13.53 -3.89 26.99
N CYS A 326 14.49 -4.83 26.96
CA CYS A 326 15.69 -4.75 27.78
C CYS A 326 16.84 -4.10 27.01
N PHE A 327 17.56 -3.17 27.64
CA PHE A 327 18.72 -2.50 27.04
C PHE A 327 19.75 -2.08 28.12
N PRO A 328 21.04 -1.93 27.75
CA PRO A 328 22.03 -1.36 28.65
C PRO A 328 21.91 0.18 28.72
N SER A 329 22.10 0.74 29.91
CA SER A 329 22.21 2.19 30.10
C SER A 329 23.48 2.76 29.46
N SER A 330 23.61 4.09 29.45
CA SER A 330 24.83 4.79 29.05
C SER A 330 26.07 4.33 29.84
N ARG A 331 25.87 3.85 31.08
CA ARG A 331 26.90 3.34 32.00
C ARG A 331 27.02 1.81 31.99
N GLY A 332 26.28 1.12 31.12
CA GLY A 332 26.29 -0.34 31.00
C GLY A 332 25.45 -1.07 32.05
N THR A 333 24.68 -0.37 32.88
CA THR A 333 23.75 -1.01 33.83
C THR A 333 22.50 -1.52 33.10
N PRO A 334 21.99 -2.72 33.41
CA PRO A 334 20.84 -3.28 32.71
C PRO A 334 19.54 -2.57 33.11
N GLN A 335 18.75 -2.16 32.12
CA GLN A 335 17.45 -1.51 32.30
C GLN A 335 16.36 -2.22 31.49
N VAL A 336 15.13 -2.16 31.98
CA VAL A 336 13.94 -2.68 31.28
C VAL A 336 12.91 -1.56 31.12
N ALA A 337 12.56 -1.27 29.88
CA ALA A 337 11.40 -0.44 29.57
C ALA A 337 10.15 -1.30 29.50
N PHE A 338 9.02 -0.76 29.96
CA PHE A 338 7.71 -1.39 29.85
C PHE A 338 6.70 -0.43 29.24
N ALA A 339 5.76 -1.00 28.51
CA ALA A 339 4.62 -0.28 27.97
C ALA A 339 3.34 -1.11 28.12
N GLY A 340 2.22 -0.43 28.35
CA GLY A 340 0.91 -1.06 28.46
C GLY A 340 -0.24 -0.07 28.26
N PRO A 341 -1.45 -0.57 28.00
CA PRO A 341 -2.63 0.27 27.83
C PRO A 341 -3.03 0.96 29.14
N SER A 342 -3.56 2.18 29.05
CA SER A 342 -4.14 2.92 30.18
C SER A 342 -5.33 3.76 29.71
N LYS A 343 -6.16 4.23 30.67
CA LYS A 343 -7.28 5.13 30.36
C LYS A 343 -6.85 6.48 29.78
N ALA A 344 -5.60 6.88 30.01
CA ALA A 344 -5.05 8.16 29.57
C ALA A 344 -4.06 7.99 28.40
N GLY A 345 -4.13 6.88 27.65
CA GLY A 345 -3.19 6.52 26.58
C GLY A 345 -2.26 5.38 26.97
N ILE A 346 -1.04 5.35 26.45
CA ILE A 346 -0.09 4.28 26.78
C ILE A 346 0.72 4.65 28.02
N LEU A 347 0.73 3.78 29.01
CA LEU A 347 1.61 3.88 30.17
C LEU A 347 3.01 3.41 29.78
N THR A 348 4.02 4.25 29.99
CA THR A 348 5.43 3.90 29.81
C THR A 348 6.19 4.04 31.12
N GLN A 349 7.13 3.13 31.38
CA GLN A 349 8.00 3.18 32.56
C GLN A 349 9.34 2.52 32.28
N VAL A 350 10.38 2.88 33.02
CA VAL A 350 11.70 2.23 32.93
C VAL A 350 12.19 1.89 34.32
N LEU A 351 12.59 0.65 34.52
CA LEU A 351 13.15 0.15 35.77
C LEU A 351 14.60 -0.30 35.58
N SER A 352 15.40 -0.16 36.63
CA SER A 352 16.67 -0.85 36.77
C SER A 352 16.39 -2.35 36.89
N ALA A 353 17.03 -3.14 36.05
CA ALA A 353 16.82 -4.58 36.03
C ALA A 353 17.51 -5.28 37.23
N ALA A 354 18.51 -4.61 37.84
CA ALA A 354 19.31 -5.16 38.93
C ALA A 354 18.57 -5.19 40.28
N ASP A 355 17.79 -4.13 40.58
CA ASP A 355 17.15 -3.93 41.88
C ASP A 355 15.67 -3.54 41.77
N GLY A 356 15.14 -3.35 40.55
CA GLY A 356 13.76 -2.94 40.32
C GLY A 356 13.48 -1.47 40.66
N SER A 357 14.51 -0.66 40.91
CA SER A 357 14.37 0.77 41.17
C SER A 357 13.88 1.53 39.93
N GLY A 358 13.09 2.59 40.14
CA GLY A 358 12.56 3.39 39.04
C GLY A 358 13.63 4.28 38.41
N VAL A 359 13.93 4.07 37.12
CA VAL A 359 14.78 4.95 36.31
C VAL A 359 13.94 6.07 35.70
N GLN A 360 12.78 5.70 35.14
CA GLN A 360 11.76 6.62 34.65
C GLN A 360 10.42 6.23 35.26
N ALA A 361 9.79 7.18 35.96
CA ALA A 361 8.49 6.99 36.57
C ALA A 361 7.43 6.64 35.53
N ALA A 362 6.41 5.89 35.96
CA ALA A 362 5.30 5.53 35.11
C ALA A 362 4.51 6.77 34.68
N ALA A 363 4.47 7.02 33.37
CA ALA A 363 3.81 8.17 32.77
C ALA A 363 2.94 7.72 31.60
N ALA A 364 1.68 8.16 31.61
CA ALA A 364 0.78 7.98 30.48
C ALA A 364 1.13 8.96 29.36
N VAL A 365 1.08 8.49 28.11
CA VAL A 365 1.29 9.30 26.90
C VAL A 365 -0.07 9.52 26.22
N PRO A 366 -0.75 10.65 26.46
CA PRO A 366 -2.14 10.84 25.99
C PRO A 366 -2.30 10.88 24.48
N GLY A 367 -1.27 11.32 23.75
CA GLY A 367 -1.28 11.33 22.28
C GLY A 367 -1.32 9.94 21.64
N LEU A 368 -1.07 8.89 22.42
CA LEU A 368 -1.07 7.50 21.99
C LEU A 368 -2.22 6.73 22.66
N ALA A 369 -3.46 7.14 22.39
CA ALA A 369 -4.66 6.51 22.93
C ALA A 369 -5.58 6.02 21.80
N PRO A 370 -5.17 5.05 20.95
CA PRO A 370 -6.12 4.44 20.05
C PRO A 370 -7.11 3.62 20.88
N TRP A 371 -8.39 3.81 20.60
CA TRP A 371 -9.49 3.06 21.20
C TRP A 371 -10.13 2.21 20.14
N ARG A 372 -10.42 0.96 20.49
CA ARG A 372 -11.25 0.11 19.64
C ARG A 372 -12.69 0.61 19.64
N VAL A 373 -13.39 0.30 18.57
CA VAL A 373 -14.84 0.39 18.51
C VAL A 373 -15.41 -0.50 19.61
N GLY A 374 -15.97 0.11 20.67
CA GLY A 374 -16.38 -0.57 21.90
C GLY A 374 -15.71 -0.05 23.18
N GLY A 375 -14.68 0.81 23.05
CA GLY A 375 -14.05 1.51 24.18
C GLY A 375 -12.90 0.77 24.86
N GLU A 376 -12.44 -0.34 24.28
CA GLU A 376 -11.21 -1.00 24.74
C GLU A 376 -9.96 -0.22 24.29
N ALA A 377 -8.98 -0.07 25.17
CA ALA A 377 -7.71 0.55 24.82
C ALA A 377 -6.89 -0.40 23.93
N VAL A 378 -6.28 0.12 22.88
CA VAL A 378 -5.35 -0.64 22.04
C VAL A 378 -4.06 -0.90 22.81
N GLY A 379 -3.65 -2.17 22.86
CA GLY A 379 -2.45 -2.61 23.57
C GLY A 379 -1.16 -2.26 22.84
N VAL A 380 -0.02 -2.55 23.48
CA VAL A 380 1.31 -2.45 22.87
C VAL A 380 1.78 -3.85 22.51
N ALA A 381 2.02 -4.09 21.22
CA ALA A 381 2.41 -5.38 20.67
C ALA A 381 3.91 -5.66 20.81
N ALA A 382 4.75 -4.63 20.69
CA ALA A 382 6.20 -4.73 20.87
C ALA A 382 6.80 -3.41 21.36
N LEU A 383 7.91 -3.50 22.09
CA LEU A 383 8.63 -2.36 22.62
C LEU A 383 10.13 -2.55 22.43
N PHE A 384 10.78 -1.56 21.83
CA PHE A 384 12.24 -1.52 21.68
C PHE A 384 12.76 -0.26 22.35
N ALA A 385 13.84 -0.36 23.12
CA ALA A 385 14.33 0.77 23.90
C ALA A 385 15.85 0.93 23.81
N ALA A 386 16.32 2.16 23.95
CA ALA A 386 17.74 2.52 23.93
C ALA A 386 18.01 3.82 24.71
N PRO A 387 19.24 4.01 25.22
CA PRO A 387 19.63 5.24 25.90
C PRO A 387 19.73 6.42 24.92
N LEU A 388 19.40 7.64 25.36
CA LEU A 388 19.63 8.85 24.56
C LEU A 388 21.14 9.14 24.46
N SER A 389 21.62 9.43 23.25
CA SER A 389 23.00 9.87 23.03
C SER A 389 23.20 11.39 23.15
N ALA A 390 22.14 12.18 23.33
CA ALA A 390 22.21 13.64 23.28
C ALA A 390 21.81 14.27 24.62
N GLY A 391 22.80 14.67 25.42
CA GLY A 391 22.61 15.67 26.48
C GLY A 391 22.49 15.15 27.91
N GLY A 392 23.46 14.38 28.41
CA GLY A 392 23.81 14.31 29.84
C GLY A 392 22.83 13.69 30.84
N GLU A 393 21.54 13.57 30.51
CA GLU A 393 20.52 12.91 31.33
C GLU A 393 20.28 11.48 30.85
N ASP A 394 19.95 10.56 31.78
CA ASP A 394 19.57 9.16 31.52
C ASP A 394 18.18 9.04 30.86
N ALA A 395 17.92 9.85 29.83
CA ALA A 395 16.69 9.82 29.07
C ALA A 395 16.67 8.57 28.16
N VAL A 396 15.50 7.94 28.03
CA VAL A 396 15.31 6.71 27.26
C VAL A 396 14.43 7.00 26.06
N SER A 397 14.83 6.49 24.89
CA SER A 397 13.97 6.42 23.71
C SER A 397 13.31 5.05 23.64
N GLN A 398 11.99 5.03 23.50
CA GLN A 398 11.19 3.81 23.41
C GLN A 398 10.41 3.83 22.10
N LEU A 399 10.65 2.87 21.23
CA LEU A 399 9.85 2.61 20.05
C LEU A 399 8.75 1.61 20.42
N ALA A 400 7.52 2.09 20.51
CA ALA A 400 6.34 1.30 20.79
C ALA A 400 5.62 0.98 19.48
N GLN A 401 5.37 -0.30 19.24
CA GLN A 401 4.45 -0.75 18.19
C GLN A 401 3.13 -1.16 18.84
N LEU A 402 2.04 -0.57 18.35
CA LEU A 402 0.71 -0.81 18.90
C LEU A 402 0.06 -2.01 18.22
N GLU A 403 -0.95 -2.59 18.87
CA GLU A 403 -1.73 -3.69 18.31
C GLU A 403 -2.51 -3.29 17.05
N ASP A 404 -2.82 -2.00 16.90
CA ASP A 404 -3.42 -1.45 15.67
C ASP A 404 -2.39 -1.31 14.52
N GLY A 405 -1.13 -1.71 14.73
CA GLY A 405 -0.07 -1.63 13.73
C GLY A 405 0.61 -0.27 13.64
N SER A 406 0.15 0.76 14.36
CA SER A 406 0.84 2.05 14.40
C SER A 406 2.18 1.96 15.16
N LEU A 407 3.10 2.86 14.81
CA LEU A 407 4.46 2.89 15.34
C LEU A 407 4.76 4.27 15.94
N ALA A 408 5.07 4.31 17.23
CA ALA A 408 5.31 5.54 17.96
C ALA A 408 6.69 5.53 18.60
N LEU A 409 7.39 6.67 18.54
CA LEU A 409 8.57 6.89 19.37
C LEU A 409 8.20 7.76 20.56
N VAL A 410 8.46 7.25 21.76
CA VAL A 410 8.30 7.96 23.03
C VAL A 410 9.69 8.33 23.55
N ARG A 411 9.86 9.59 23.95
CA ARG A 411 11.10 10.11 24.54
C ARG A 411 10.78 10.81 25.84
N GLY A 412 11.39 10.37 26.94
CA GLY A 412 11.18 10.98 28.26
C GLY A 412 9.71 11.01 28.69
N GLY A 413 8.93 9.99 28.34
CA GLY A 413 7.50 9.91 28.67
C GLY A 413 6.58 10.77 27.80
N ALA A 414 7.07 11.36 26.70
CA ALA A 414 6.25 12.12 25.75
C ALA A 414 6.36 11.52 24.33
N GLN A 415 5.29 11.62 23.54
CA GLN A 415 5.29 11.23 22.14
C GLN A 415 6.22 12.16 21.34
N ALA A 416 7.26 11.59 20.72
CA ALA A 416 8.12 12.30 19.78
C ALA A 416 7.52 12.34 18.38
N TRP A 417 7.00 11.20 17.90
CA TRP A 417 6.29 11.09 16.63
C TRP A 417 5.43 9.81 16.60
N LEU A 418 4.47 9.77 15.67
CA LEU A 418 3.58 8.64 15.40
C LEU A 418 3.56 8.38 13.88
N ARG A 419 3.60 7.11 13.48
CA ARG A 419 3.50 6.65 12.09
C ARG A 419 2.38 5.62 11.97
N HIS A 420 1.56 5.75 10.94
CA HIS A 420 0.46 4.84 10.66
C HIS A 420 0.91 3.68 9.76
N GLU A 421 1.67 2.74 10.33
CA GLU A 421 2.22 1.59 9.58
C GLU A 421 1.17 0.53 9.21
N GLN A 422 -0.04 0.62 9.74
CA GLN A 422 -1.19 -0.18 9.30
C GLN A 422 -1.57 0.04 7.83
N LEU A 423 -1.25 1.21 7.27
CA LEU A 423 -1.48 1.54 5.86
C LEU A 423 -0.58 0.75 4.90
N ALA A 424 0.42 0.02 5.41
CA ALA A 424 1.22 -0.91 4.59
C ALA A 424 0.42 -2.12 4.09
N ASP A 425 -0.72 -2.43 4.72
CA ASP A 425 -1.52 -3.63 4.44
C ASP A 425 -2.98 -3.30 4.10
N VAL A 426 -3.16 -2.36 3.17
CA VAL A 426 -4.47 -2.04 2.58
C VAL A 426 -5.08 -3.24 1.86
N GLN A 427 -6.32 -3.55 2.25
CA GLN A 427 -7.19 -4.58 1.67
C GLN A 427 -8.17 -3.98 0.65
N ASP A 428 -8.83 -2.88 1.00
CA ASP A 428 -9.85 -2.22 0.16
C ASP A 428 -9.72 -0.70 0.31
N LEU A 429 -10.06 0.04 -0.75
CA LEU A 429 -9.95 1.49 -0.80
C LEU A 429 -11.06 2.07 -1.68
N ILE A 430 -11.80 3.02 -1.14
CA ILE A 430 -12.82 3.78 -1.89
C ILE A 430 -12.59 5.28 -1.74
N PHE A 431 -12.98 6.03 -2.78
CA PHE A 431 -13.10 7.48 -2.68
C PHE A 431 -14.49 7.84 -2.16
N THR A 432 -14.55 8.87 -1.34
CA THR A 432 -15.81 9.52 -0.96
C THR A 432 -15.65 11.03 -0.98
N ASP A 433 -16.74 11.75 -1.18
CA ASP A 433 -16.68 13.21 -1.23
C ASP A 433 -16.44 13.80 0.18
N LEU A 434 -15.71 14.91 0.22
CA LEU A 434 -15.62 15.75 1.41
C LEU A 434 -16.96 16.49 1.66
N PRO A 435 -17.21 16.99 2.88
CA PRO A 435 -18.41 17.75 3.17
C PRO A 435 -18.52 18.99 2.28
N ALA A 436 -19.75 19.42 2.03
CA ALA A 436 -20.02 20.65 1.30
C ALA A 436 -19.41 21.87 2.01
N PRO A 437 -18.97 22.90 1.27
CA PRO A 437 -18.47 24.12 1.90
C PRO A 437 -19.60 24.85 2.64
N THR A 438 -19.44 24.99 3.95
CA THR A 438 -20.31 25.79 4.83
C THR A 438 -19.57 27.05 5.28
N HIS A 439 -20.31 28.10 5.66
CA HIS A 439 -19.71 29.34 6.16
C HIS A 439 -18.83 29.11 7.40
N GLU A 440 -19.18 28.14 8.23
CA GLU A 440 -18.41 27.77 9.44
C GLU A 440 -17.07 27.13 9.09
N ASN A 441 -17.07 26.11 8.22
CA ASN A 441 -15.85 25.39 7.85
C ASN A 441 -14.89 26.29 7.06
N GLU A 442 -15.43 27.16 6.21
CA GLU A 442 -14.64 28.18 5.49
C GLU A 442 -14.04 29.21 6.45
N ALA A 443 -14.80 29.68 7.45
CA ALA A 443 -14.25 30.59 8.47
C ALA A 443 -13.14 29.93 9.30
N GLN A 444 -13.30 28.66 9.66
CA GLN A 444 -12.26 27.89 10.37
C GLN A 444 -11.00 27.71 9.52
N TRP A 445 -11.14 27.43 8.22
CA TRP A 445 -10.01 27.34 7.30
C TRP A 445 -9.28 28.68 7.17
N VAL A 446 -10.01 29.78 7.02
CA VAL A 446 -9.41 31.13 6.95
C VAL A 446 -8.70 31.47 8.26
N ALA A 447 -9.27 31.09 9.41
CA ALA A 447 -8.65 31.29 10.71
C ALA A 447 -7.39 30.43 10.94
N SER A 448 -7.28 29.27 10.28
CA SER A 448 -6.09 28.41 10.36
C SER A 448 -4.96 28.86 9.43
N GLN A 449 -5.21 29.81 8.52
CA GLN A 449 -4.19 30.34 7.62
C GLN A 449 -3.12 31.15 8.38
N PRO A 450 -1.87 31.17 7.88
CA PRO A 450 -0.83 32.03 8.44
C PRO A 450 -1.24 33.51 8.39
N GLY A 451 -0.78 34.28 9.38
CA GLY A 451 -1.05 35.70 9.46
C GLY A 451 -0.45 36.51 8.31
N TRP A 452 -0.76 37.81 8.30
CA TRP A 452 -0.27 38.72 7.25
C TRP A 452 1.26 38.86 7.23
N ARG A 453 1.93 38.69 8.38
CA ARG A 453 3.40 38.78 8.49
C ARG A 453 4.07 37.60 7.81
N GLU A 454 3.59 36.40 8.08
CA GLU A 454 4.05 35.15 7.47
C GLU A 454 3.78 35.16 5.97
N SER A 455 2.62 35.70 5.56
CA SER A 455 2.26 35.90 4.15
C SER A 455 3.19 36.88 3.44
N LEU A 456 3.54 38.01 4.08
CA LEU A 456 4.51 38.96 3.53
C LEU A 456 5.91 38.35 3.41
N GLN A 457 6.36 37.60 4.42
CA GLN A 457 7.64 36.88 4.37
C GLN A 457 7.67 35.86 3.23
N ALA A 458 6.58 35.12 3.04
CA ALA A 458 6.45 34.17 1.93
C ALA A 458 6.46 34.88 0.56
N GLN A 459 5.82 36.04 0.41
CA GLN A 459 5.88 36.83 -0.82
C GLN A 459 7.29 37.34 -1.13
N VAL A 460 8.02 37.82 -0.11
CA VAL A 460 9.42 38.22 -0.27
C VAL A 460 10.30 37.03 -0.66
N ALA A 461 10.12 35.87 0.01
CA ALA A 461 10.83 34.65 -0.33
C ALA A 461 10.51 34.19 -1.77
N ALA A 462 9.26 34.27 -2.20
CA ALA A 462 8.84 33.94 -3.57
C ALA A 462 9.52 34.84 -4.61
N LEU A 463 9.55 36.16 -4.37
CA LEU A 463 10.26 37.12 -5.22
C LEU A 463 11.75 36.80 -5.33
N LYS A 464 12.41 36.48 -4.20
CA LYS A 464 13.82 36.08 -4.20
C LYS A 464 14.05 34.79 -4.98
N VAL A 465 13.20 33.79 -4.82
CA VAL A 465 13.28 32.51 -5.55
C VAL A 465 13.09 32.74 -7.05
N GLN A 466 12.10 33.54 -7.45
CA GLN A 466 11.86 33.87 -8.86
C GLN A 466 13.00 34.71 -9.46
N ALA A 467 13.58 35.65 -8.71
CA ALA A 467 14.75 36.39 -9.16
C ALA A 467 15.99 35.49 -9.29
N SER A 468 16.12 34.49 -8.41
CA SER A 468 17.21 33.50 -8.49
C SER A 468 17.07 32.51 -9.65
N SER A 469 15.86 32.30 -10.20
CA SER A 469 15.68 31.50 -11.42
C SER A 469 15.91 32.29 -12.71
N LEU A 470 15.75 33.62 -12.66
CA LEU A 470 16.01 34.53 -13.78
C LEU A 470 17.46 35.00 -13.87
N THR A 471 18.25 34.79 -12.81
CA THR A 471 19.66 35.21 -12.73
C THR A 471 20.53 34.03 -12.31
N THR A 472 21.84 34.08 -12.58
CA THR A 472 22.79 33.06 -12.07
C THR A 472 23.15 33.29 -10.59
N LEU A 473 22.49 34.25 -9.91
CA LEU A 473 22.76 34.63 -8.53
C LEU A 473 21.74 33.96 -7.60
N ALA A 474 22.23 33.20 -6.62
CA ALA A 474 21.41 32.54 -5.61
C ALA A 474 20.89 33.57 -4.57
N LEU A 475 19.84 34.30 -4.93
CA LEU A 475 19.24 35.35 -4.11
C LEU A 475 18.38 34.83 -2.94
N ALA A 476 17.92 33.58 -3.01
CA ALA A 476 17.14 32.92 -1.95
C ALA A 476 17.98 31.86 -1.23
N SER A 477 17.95 31.85 0.11
CA SER A 477 18.61 30.79 0.89
C SER A 477 17.82 29.46 0.82
N PRO A 478 18.46 28.30 1.06
CA PRO A 478 17.75 27.02 1.15
C PRO A 478 16.66 27.01 2.24
N GLU A 479 16.86 27.75 3.33
CA GLU A 479 15.87 27.91 4.39
C GLU A 479 14.66 28.72 3.94
N GLU A 480 14.88 29.82 3.21
CA GLU A 480 13.80 30.63 2.63
C GLU A 480 13.01 29.84 1.58
N GLN A 481 13.69 28.99 0.79
CA GLN A 481 13.04 28.06 -0.13
C GLN A 481 12.16 27.05 0.63
N ALA A 482 12.70 26.43 1.69
CA ALA A 482 11.95 25.49 2.50
C ALA A 482 10.76 26.16 3.23
N GLN A 483 10.93 27.39 3.72
CA GLN A 483 9.87 28.17 4.34
C GLN A 483 8.77 28.51 3.34
N LEU A 484 9.12 28.93 2.12
CA LEU A 484 8.16 29.18 1.04
C LEU A 484 7.39 27.91 0.67
N GLN A 485 8.07 26.77 0.56
CA GLN A 485 7.42 25.49 0.27
C GLN A 485 6.44 25.09 1.37
N ARG A 486 6.82 25.25 2.65
CA ARG A 486 5.91 25.03 3.79
C ARG A 486 4.70 25.96 3.75
N TYR A 487 4.90 27.24 3.46
CA TYR A 487 3.80 28.21 3.35
C TYR A 487 2.85 27.83 2.21
N LYS A 488 3.39 27.52 1.01
CA LYS A 488 2.60 27.06 -0.13
C LYS A 488 1.82 25.78 0.17
N ALA A 489 2.43 24.84 0.90
CA ALA A 489 1.76 23.62 1.33
C ALA A 489 0.59 23.93 2.27
N LEU A 490 0.80 24.73 3.31
CA LEU A 490 -0.22 25.08 4.30
C LEU A 490 -1.40 25.88 3.71
N THR A 491 -1.11 26.77 2.76
CA THR A 491 -2.10 27.68 2.15
C THR A 491 -2.73 27.13 0.87
N SER A 492 -2.39 25.89 0.49
CA SER A 492 -2.88 25.31 -0.75
C SER A 492 -4.37 25.02 -0.69
N ASP A 493 -5.12 25.47 -1.71
CA ASP A 493 -6.54 25.15 -1.87
C ASP A 493 -6.81 23.65 -1.98
N LYS A 494 -5.78 22.84 -2.29
CA LYS A 494 -5.89 21.38 -2.32
C LYS A 494 -6.07 20.74 -0.94
N LEU A 495 -5.79 21.47 0.15
CA LEU A 495 -5.84 20.96 1.52
C LEU A 495 -7.07 21.44 2.31
N ARG A 496 -7.98 22.17 1.66
CA ARG A 496 -9.23 22.59 2.26
C ARG A 496 -10.04 21.37 2.72
N PRO A 497 -10.70 21.43 3.89
CA PRO A 497 -11.46 20.31 4.45
C PRO A 497 -12.80 20.05 3.75
N THR A 498 -13.13 20.77 2.68
CA THR A 498 -14.42 20.77 1.98
C THR A 498 -14.25 20.37 0.51
N ARG A 499 -15.30 19.77 -0.07
CA ARG A 499 -15.28 19.40 -1.51
C ARG A 499 -15.19 20.63 -2.40
N ASP A 500 -14.52 20.51 -3.53
CA ASP A 500 -14.57 21.48 -4.64
C ASP A 500 -15.72 21.17 -5.61
N PRO A 501 -16.17 22.17 -6.38
CA PRO A 501 -17.15 21.97 -7.45
C PRO A 501 -16.69 21.01 -8.55
N ASP A 502 -15.38 20.93 -8.80
CA ASP A 502 -14.80 20.11 -9.88
C ASP A 502 -14.59 18.64 -9.47
N GLY A 503 -14.75 18.31 -8.18
CA GLY A 503 -14.66 16.95 -7.65
C GLY A 503 -13.24 16.42 -7.45
N PHE A 504 -12.25 17.30 -7.32
CA PHE A 504 -10.85 16.93 -7.12
C PHE A 504 -10.45 16.65 -5.67
N ARG A 505 -11.17 17.19 -4.70
CA ARG A 505 -10.96 17.06 -3.26
C ARG A 505 -11.92 16.03 -2.71
N LYS A 506 -11.35 14.88 -2.36
CA LYS A 506 -12.05 13.72 -1.85
C LYS A 506 -11.30 13.17 -0.65
N GLN A 507 -11.94 12.27 0.09
CA GLN A 507 -11.28 11.48 1.11
C GLN A 507 -11.15 10.03 0.65
N LEU A 508 -10.00 9.44 0.94
CA LEU A 508 -9.68 8.03 0.70
C LEU A 508 -10.08 7.25 1.95
N VAL A 509 -11.14 6.44 1.87
CA VAL A 509 -11.52 5.55 2.98
C VAL A 509 -10.87 4.19 2.72
N VAL A 510 -10.02 3.78 3.65
CA VAL A 510 -9.10 2.64 3.54
C VAL A 510 -9.48 1.59 4.57
N LEU A 511 -9.62 0.34 4.14
CA LEU A 511 -9.73 -0.83 5.00
C LEU A 511 -8.39 -1.57 5.02
N THR A 512 -7.85 -1.79 6.21
CA THR A 512 -6.62 -2.57 6.42
C THR A 512 -6.96 -4.02 6.75
N ARG A 513 -6.07 -4.97 6.41
CA ARG A 513 -6.22 -6.37 6.83
C ARG A 513 -6.22 -6.56 8.35
N GLY A 514 -5.67 -5.59 9.08
CA GLY A 514 -5.69 -5.55 10.56
C GLY A 514 -7.06 -5.23 11.16
N GLY A 515 -8.07 -4.92 10.34
CA GLY A 515 -9.42 -4.60 10.80
C GLY A 515 -9.63 -3.14 11.15
N GLN A 516 -8.86 -2.21 10.57
CA GLN A 516 -9.09 -0.78 10.73
C GLN A 516 -9.72 -0.16 9.50
N VAL A 517 -10.53 0.87 9.74
CA VAL A 517 -11.03 1.77 8.72
C VAL A 517 -10.43 3.16 8.98
N LEU A 518 -9.69 3.69 8.02
CA LEU A 518 -9.03 5.01 8.11
C LEU A 518 -9.51 5.90 6.97
N ALA A 519 -9.66 7.19 7.21
CA ALA A 519 -9.86 8.18 6.15
C ALA A 519 -8.64 9.08 6.00
N LEU A 520 -8.14 9.20 4.76
CA LEU A 520 -7.05 10.09 4.41
C LEU A 520 -7.55 11.20 3.49
N HIS A 521 -7.01 12.41 3.65
CA HIS A 521 -7.27 13.48 2.69
C HIS A 521 -6.51 13.21 1.39
N ASN A 522 -7.15 13.26 0.22
CA ASN A 522 -6.46 12.92 -1.03
C ASN A 522 -5.41 13.95 -1.49
N GLY A 523 -5.40 15.17 -0.92
CA GLY A 523 -4.46 16.24 -1.28
C GLY A 523 -3.02 16.10 -0.72
N ASP A 524 -2.85 15.50 0.46
CA ASP A 524 -1.55 15.27 1.15
C ASP A 524 -1.44 13.90 1.84
N GLY A 525 -2.53 13.12 1.83
CA GLY A 525 -2.62 11.83 2.50
C GLY A 525 -2.69 11.92 4.03
N ARG A 526 -2.93 13.10 4.62
CA ARG A 526 -3.03 13.20 6.09
C ARG A 526 -4.21 12.38 6.60
N LEU A 527 -4.04 11.77 7.77
CA LEU A 527 -5.12 11.08 8.46
C LEU A 527 -6.18 12.09 8.93
N LEU A 528 -7.43 11.84 8.58
CA LEU A 528 -8.61 12.61 9.02
C LEU A 528 -9.23 11.97 10.26
N TRP A 529 -9.48 10.66 10.20
CA TRP A 529 -9.98 9.85 11.32
C TRP A 529 -9.60 8.39 11.15
N SER A 530 -9.65 7.63 12.23
CA SER A 530 -9.38 6.18 12.24
C SER A 530 -10.30 5.45 13.21
N LEU A 531 -10.80 4.28 12.80
CA LEU A 531 -11.54 3.34 13.61
C LEU A 531 -10.82 2.00 13.64
N ASP A 532 -10.62 1.45 14.83
CA ASP A 532 -10.05 0.11 15.02
C ASP A 532 -11.14 -0.87 15.47
N PHE A 533 -11.47 -1.85 14.62
CA PHE A 533 -12.38 -2.94 14.98
C PHE A 533 -11.62 -4.16 15.52
N GLY A 534 -10.28 -4.15 15.43
CA GLY A 534 -9.42 -5.28 15.72
C GLY A 534 -9.49 -6.38 14.66
N PRO A 535 -8.49 -7.28 14.64
CA PRO A 535 -8.38 -8.34 13.63
C PRO A 535 -9.51 -9.38 13.74
N ALA A 536 -10.09 -9.55 14.92
CA ALA A 536 -11.20 -10.48 15.15
C ALA A 536 -12.51 -10.05 14.45
N ALA A 537 -12.65 -8.77 14.11
CA ALA A 537 -13.84 -8.27 13.44
C ALA A 537 -14.01 -8.82 12.03
N SER A 538 -12.95 -9.35 11.39
CA SER A 538 -13.04 -10.01 10.07
C SER A 538 -13.71 -9.15 8.99
N LEU A 539 -13.39 -7.86 8.94
CA LEU A 539 -13.88 -6.94 7.92
C LEU A 539 -13.41 -7.38 6.53
N ARG A 540 -14.33 -7.39 5.56
CA ARG A 540 -14.09 -7.91 4.21
C ARG A 540 -14.11 -6.85 3.12
N ARG A 541 -14.97 -5.84 3.24
CA ARG A 541 -15.29 -4.90 2.16
C ARG A 541 -15.79 -3.56 2.68
N LEU A 542 -15.41 -2.49 1.97
CA LEU A 542 -16.03 -1.18 2.07
C LEU A 542 -17.01 -0.96 0.91
N ALA A 543 -18.11 -0.27 1.18
CA ALA A 543 -18.98 0.22 0.12
C ALA A 543 -19.62 1.55 0.51
N LEU A 544 -19.99 2.33 -0.49
CA LEU A 544 -20.91 3.45 -0.31
C LEU A 544 -22.24 2.88 0.21
N TRP A 545 -22.76 3.49 1.27
CA TRP A 545 -24.02 3.08 1.90
C TRP A 545 -25.15 4.04 1.53
N ARG A 546 -24.93 5.34 1.75
CA ARG A 546 -25.90 6.39 1.48
C ARG A 546 -25.16 7.61 0.93
N VAL A 547 -25.62 8.14 -0.20
CA VAL A 547 -25.05 9.32 -0.84
C VAL A 547 -26.11 10.41 -0.89
N PRO A 548 -26.04 11.44 -0.03
CA PRO A 548 -27.00 12.54 -0.05
C PRO A 548 -26.79 13.46 -1.26
N HIS A 549 -27.90 14.03 -1.74
CA HIS A 549 -27.91 15.04 -2.81
C HIS A 549 -27.96 16.47 -2.26
N ASP A 550 -28.16 16.62 -0.95
CA ASP A 550 -28.16 17.90 -0.24
C ASP A 550 -26.79 18.22 0.39
N VAL A 551 -26.70 19.38 1.04
CA VAL A 551 -25.50 19.88 1.73
C VAL A 551 -25.56 19.68 3.25
N GLN A 552 -26.69 19.19 3.79
CA GLN A 552 -26.93 19.05 5.21
C GLN A 552 -26.48 17.69 5.75
N HIS A 553 -26.52 16.67 4.90
CA HIS A 553 -26.14 15.31 5.25
C HIS A 553 -24.78 14.94 4.67
N ASP A 554 -24.03 14.16 5.43
CA ASP A 554 -22.74 13.61 4.99
C ASP A 554 -22.94 12.27 4.28
N VAL A 555 -21.94 11.89 3.47
CA VAL A 555 -21.87 10.55 2.86
C VAL A 555 -21.69 9.49 3.94
N GLU A 556 -22.39 8.37 3.81
CA GLU A 556 -22.25 7.21 4.70
C GLU A 556 -21.60 6.05 3.95
N VAL A 557 -20.71 5.34 4.64
CA VAL A 557 -20.03 4.14 4.15
C VAL A 557 -20.33 2.95 5.05
N ALA A 558 -20.43 1.76 4.46
CA ALA A 558 -20.61 0.51 5.18
C ALA A 558 -19.30 -0.30 5.18
N ALA A 559 -18.85 -0.68 6.37
CA ALA A 559 -17.82 -1.68 6.56
C ALA A 559 -18.50 -3.03 6.89
N PHE A 560 -18.33 -4.01 6.00
CA PHE A 560 -18.95 -5.33 6.16
C PHE A 560 -18.00 -6.31 6.83
N SER A 561 -18.44 -6.93 7.92
CA SER A 561 -17.81 -8.11 8.53
C SER A 561 -18.67 -9.34 8.34
N THR A 562 -18.00 -10.49 8.22
CA THR A 562 -18.67 -11.79 8.15
C THR A 562 -17.97 -12.76 9.10
N GLY A 563 -18.70 -13.20 10.12
CA GLY A 563 -18.24 -14.15 11.11
C GLY A 563 -19.19 -15.34 11.27
N PRO A 564 -18.91 -16.25 12.22
CA PRO A 564 -19.78 -17.39 12.50
C PRO A 564 -21.20 -16.97 12.95
N ASP A 565 -21.33 -15.78 13.55
CA ASP A 565 -22.60 -15.23 14.02
C ASP A 565 -23.43 -14.53 12.91
N GLY A 566 -22.93 -14.55 11.66
CA GLY A 566 -23.57 -13.93 10.52
C GLY A 566 -22.81 -12.73 9.94
N THR A 567 -23.52 -11.89 9.21
CA THR A 567 -22.96 -10.71 8.55
C THR A 567 -23.36 -9.45 9.27
N THR A 568 -22.41 -8.56 9.51
CA THR A 568 -22.66 -7.25 10.10
C THR A 568 -22.24 -6.14 9.15
N ALA A 569 -23.15 -5.21 8.89
CA ALA A 569 -22.84 -3.96 8.20
C ALA A 569 -22.72 -2.84 9.24
N THR A 570 -21.52 -2.30 9.41
CA THR A 570 -21.30 -1.14 10.29
C THR A 570 -21.32 0.13 9.46
N ILE A 571 -22.29 0.99 9.72
CA ILE A 571 -22.52 2.24 8.98
C ILE A 571 -21.74 3.35 9.66
N ILE A 572 -20.88 4.00 8.90
CA ILE A 572 -19.91 4.99 9.36
C ILE A 572 -20.17 6.28 8.58
N ASN A 573 -20.25 7.41 9.28
CA ASN A 573 -20.21 8.72 8.64
C ASN A 573 -18.81 8.91 8.03
N ALA A 574 -18.74 9.05 6.71
CA ALA A 574 -17.47 9.05 5.99
C ALA A 574 -16.59 10.25 6.35
N HIS A 575 -17.18 11.39 6.73
CA HIS A 575 -16.45 12.60 7.08
C HIS A 575 -15.87 12.57 8.50
N THR A 576 -16.66 12.12 9.47
CA THR A 576 -16.31 12.19 10.90
C THR A 576 -15.74 10.89 11.46
N GLY A 577 -15.97 9.76 10.78
CA GLY A 577 -15.67 8.43 11.31
C GLY A 577 -16.64 7.99 12.42
N ALA A 578 -17.72 8.72 12.68
CA ALA A 578 -18.70 8.32 13.69
C ALA A 578 -19.44 7.05 13.24
N VAL A 579 -19.49 6.03 14.10
CA VAL A 579 -20.33 4.84 13.88
C VAL A 579 -21.78 5.22 14.13
N LEU A 580 -22.59 5.21 13.06
CA LEU A 580 -23.99 5.63 13.09
C LEU A 580 -24.92 4.48 13.49
N SER A 581 -24.71 3.31 12.91
CA SER A 581 -25.51 2.12 13.19
C SER A 581 -24.75 0.84 12.85
N MET A 582 -25.20 -0.28 13.43
CA MET A 582 -24.65 -1.61 13.16
C MET A 582 -25.81 -2.56 12.86
N LEU A 583 -25.92 -2.99 11.61
CA LEU A 583 -26.98 -3.86 11.14
C LEU A 583 -26.48 -5.30 11.12
N ARG A 584 -27.12 -6.19 11.88
CA ARG A 584 -26.75 -7.60 11.96
C ARG A 584 -27.74 -8.45 11.18
N SER A 585 -27.21 -9.36 10.39
CA SER A 585 -27.95 -10.39 9.69
C SER A 585 -27.48 -11.77 10.16
N PRO A 586 -28.38 -12.72 10.44
CA PRO A 586 -28.00 -14.08 10.80
C PRO A 586 -27.38 -14.86 9.64
N VAL A 587 -27.46 -14.35 8.40
CA VAL A 587 -26.87 -14.99 7.22
C VAL A 587 -25.37 -14.70 7.19
N THR A 588 -24.56 -15.76 7.25
CA THR A 588 -23.11 -15.68 7.02
C THR A 588 -22.86 -15.56 5.52
N ALA A 589 -22.62 -14.34 5.04
CA ALA A 589 -22.54 -14.04 3.61
C ALA A 589 -21.21 -14.55 3.01
N ALA A 590 -21.31 -15.43 2.02
CA ALA A 590 -20.19 -15.69 1.10
C ALA A 590 -20.05 -14.54 0.10
N ASP A 591 -21.18 -14.00 -0.39
CA ASP A 591 -21.22 -12.85 -1.29
C ASP A 591 -22.10 -11.73 -0.74
N LEU A 592 -21.67 -10.50 -0.99
CA LEU A 592 -22.41 -9.28 -0.70
C LEU A 592 -22.69 -8.55 -2.01
N LEU A 593 -23.91 -8.68 -2.49
CA LEU A 593 -24.31 -8.21 -3.81
C LEU A 593 -25.09 -6.89 -3.67
N PRO A 594 -24.60 -5.75 -4.20
CA PRO A 594 -25.40 -4.55 -4.28
C PRO A 594 -26.53 -4.73 -5.31
N LEU A 595 -27.73 -4.22 -5.02
CA LEU A 595 -28.75 -4.10 -6.05
C LEU A 595 -28.30 -3.14 -7.15
N PRO A 596 -28.65 -3.39 -8.43
CA PRO A 596 -28.22 -2.57 -9.56
C PRO A 596 -28.63 -1.09 -9.42
N ALA A 597 -29.85 -0.83 -8.94
CA ALA A 597 -30.37 0.50 -8.71
C ALA A 597 -30.43 0.80 -7.20
N PRO A 598 -29.96 1.98 -6.76
CA PRO A 598 -30.20 2.42 -5.39
C PRO A 598 -31.68 2.76 -5.18
N ALA A 599 -32.14 2.66 -3.93
CA ALA A 599 -33.43 3.22 -3.53
C ALA A 599 -33.28 4.73 -3.34
N HIS A 600 -34.17 5.52 -3.94
CA HIS A 600 -34.16 6.97 -3.82
C HIS A 600 -35.28 7.42 -2.89
N ASP A 601 -34.96 8.17 -1.84
CA ASP A 601 -35.93 8.69 -0.87
C ASP A 601 -36.24 10.19 -1.04
N GLY A 602 -35.75 10.80 -2.13
CA GLY A 602 -35.93 12.21 -2.47
C GLY A 602 -34.76 13.10 -2.05
N THR A 603 -33.96 12.69 -1.06
CA THR A 603 -32.82 13.47 -0.56
C THR A 603 -31.50 12.72 -0.67
N ALA A 604 -31.52 11.40 -0.77
CA ALA A 604 -30.33 10.58 -0.93
C ALA A 604 -30.58 9.33 -1.76
N ASP A 605 -29.48 8.78 -2.29
CA ASP A 605 -29.44 7.44 -2.84
C ASP A 605 -28.99 6.45 -1.77
N GLN A 606 -29.88 5.53 -1.39
CA GLN A 606 -29.62 4.44 -0.46
C GLN A 606 -29.24 3.17 -1.23
N ARG A 607 -28.02 2.68 -1.00
CA ARG A 607 -27.58 1.38 -1.53
C ARG A 607 -28.19 0.26 -0.70
N ILE A 608 -28.65 -0.79 -1.38
CA ILE A 608 -29.20 -2.01 -0.78
C ILE A 608 -28.29 -3.17 -1.15
N PHE A 609 -27.97 -4.00 -0.18
CA PHE A 609 -27.11 -5.17 -0.34
C PHE A 609 -27.88 -6.45 0.00
N VAL A 610 -27.60 -7.51 -0.74
CA VAL A 610 -28.12 -8.85 -0.49
C VAL A 610 -26.97 -9.72 -0.01
N ALA A 611 -27.08 -10.19 1.23
CA ALA A 611 -26.17 -11.12 1.87
C ALA A 611 -26.55 -12.55 1.47
N VAL A 612 -25.68 -13.20 0.71
CA VAL A 612 -25.92 -14.52 0.12
C VAL A 612 -25.07 -15.57 0.84
N PRO A 613 -25.64 -16.66 1.39
CA PRO A 613 -24.88 -17.69 2.10
C PRO A 613 -23.96 -18.49 1.17
N ALA A 614 -23.01 -19.22 1.74
CA ALA A 614 -22.21 -20.19 1.00
C ALA A 614 -23.06 -21.34 0.44
N GLY A 615 -22.67 -21.90 -0.71
CA GLY A 615 -23.37 -23.00 -1.39
C GLY A 615 -24.40 -22.55 -2.43
N ASN A 616 -24.88 -23.47 -3.26
CA ASN A 616 -25.69 -23.13 -4.44
C ASN A 616 -27.19 -22.96 -4.13
N GLY A 617 -27.57 -22.88 -2.86
CA GLY A 617 -28.94 -22.74 -2.39
C GLY A 617 -28.99 -22.18 -0.97
N GLY A 618 -30.13 -21.60 -0.59
CA GLY A 618 -30.34 -21.05 0.75
C GLY A 618 -31.10 -19.73 0.74
N THR A 619 -31.55 -19.32 1.92
CA THR A 619 -32.20 -18.03 2.12
C THR A 619 -31.17 -16.91 2.22
N VAL A 620 -31.52 -15.75 1.66
CA VAL A 620 -30.69 -14.55 1.72
C VAL A 620 -31.20 -13.57 2.76
N ALA A 621 -30.40 -12.55 3.06
CA ALA A 621 -30.82 -11.42 3.86
C ALA A 621 -30.60 -10.11 3.11
N VAL A 622 -31.54 -9.18 3.24
CA VAL A 622 -31.46 -7.84 2.64
C VAL A 622 -30.97 -6.84 3.70
N LEU A 623 -30.03 -5.98 3.31
CA LEU A 623 -29.41 -4.96 4.17
C LEU A 623 -29.55 -3.58 3.49
N PRO A 624 -30.22 -2.59 4.11
CA PRO A 624 -30.95 -2.69 5.38
C PRO A 624 -32.23 -3.51 5.24
N ASP A 625 -32.66 -4.16 6.32
CA ASP A 625 -33.87 -4.97 6.34
C ASP A 625 -35.13 -4.11 6.54
N THR A 626 -35.52 -3.36 5.50
CA THR A 626 -36.70 -2.49 5.51
C THR A 626 -37.75 -2.93 4.47
N PRO A 627 -39.03 -2.57 4.64
CA PRO A 627 -40.06 -2.89 3.65
C PRO A 627 -39.72 -2.37 2.24
N VAL A 628 -39.11 -1.19 2.14
CA VAL A 628 -38.67 -0.58 0.87
C VAL A 628 -37.55 -1.42 0.24
N ALA A 629 -36.56 -1.84 1.04
CA ALA A 629 -35.45 -2.62 0.54
C ALA A 629 -35.88 -4.03 0.11
N ARG A 630 -36.81 -4.66 0.84
CA ARG A 630 -37.41 -5.96 0.45
C ARG A 630 -38.19 -5.84 -0.84
N ALA A 631 -39.04 -4.81 -0.98
CA ALA A 631 -39.79 -4.57 -2.21
C ALA A 631 -38.87 -4.32 -3.42
N ALA A 632 -37.76 -3.58 -3.21
CA ALA A 632 -36.76 -3.36 -4.25
C ALA A 632 -36.05 -4.66 -4.65
N PHE A 633 -35.75 -5.54 -3.69
CA PHE A 633 -35.17 -6.86 -3.96
C PHE A 633 -36.17 -7.77 -4.69
N GLU A 634 -37.42 -7.85 -4.23
CA GLU A 634 -38.50 -8.60 -4.87
C GLU A 634 -38.70 -8.18 -6.33
N ALA A 635 -38.71 -6.87 -6.60
CA ALA A 635 -38.79 -6.33 -7.95
C ALA A 635 -37.58 -6.69 -8.83
N ALA A 636 -36.40 -6.89 -8.24
CA ALA A 636 -35.17 -7.23 -8.95
C ALA A 636 -35.03 -8.74 -9.26
N LEU A 637 -35.70 -9.63 -8.52
CA LEU A 637 -35.56 -11.09 -8.61
C LEU A 637 -35.47 -11.66 -10.04
N PRO A 638 -36.35 -11.27 -11.00
CA PRO A 638 -36.34 -11.88 -12.34
C PRO A 638 -35.05 -11.63 -13.12
N SER A 639 -34.42 -10.48 -12.87
CA SER A 639 -33.24 -10.00 -13.61
C SER A 639 -31.94 -10.07 -12.80
N PHE A 640 -32.04 -10.33 -11.50
CA PHE A 640 -30.88 -10.33 -10.62
C PHE A 640 -30.16 -11.68 -10.65
N SER A 641 -28.95 -11.68 -11.16
CA SER A 641 -28.09 -12.85 -11.26
C SER A 641 -26.66 -12.50 -10.87
N PHE A 642 -25.90 -13.52 -10.48
CA PHE A 642 -24.51 -13.42 -10.10
C PHE A 642 -23.80 -14.74 -10.41
N TRP A 643 -22.49 -14.80 -10.19
CA TRP A 643 -21.71 -15.99 -10.52
C TRP A 643 -20.71 -16.30 -9.42
N ARG A 644 -20.32 -17.56 -9.32
CA ARG A 644 -19.26 -18.06 -8.44
C ARG A 644 -18.29 -18.92 -9.22
N MET A 645 -17.05 -18.93 -8.77
CA MET A 645 -16.01 -19.77 -9.34
C MET A 645 -15.47 -20.75 -8.31
N ASP A 646 -15.14 -21.95 -8.79
CA ASP A 646 -14.29 -22.90 -8.11
C ASP A 646 -12.95 -22.94 -8.88
N PRO A 647 -11.92 -22.23 -8.40
CA PRO A 647 -10.67 -22.10 -9.14
C PRO A 647 -10.01 -23.44 -9.41
N GLU A 648 -9.97 -24.33 -8.40
CA GLU A 648 -9.28 -25.62 -8.46
C GLU A 648 -10.04 -26.64 -9.31
N ALA A 649 -11.38 -26.67 -9.24
CA ALA A 649 -12.18 -27.46 -10.17
C ALA A 649 -12.24 -26.86 -11.59
N GLY A 650 -11.76 -25.62 -11.75
CA GLY A 650 -11.83 -24.86 -12.98
C GLY A 650 -13.25 -24.66 -13.49
N ALA A 651 -14.20 -24.45 -12.57
CA ALA A 651 -15.62 -24.33 -12.88
C ALA A 651 -16.16 -22.94 -12.53
N VAL A 652 -17.08 -22.44 -13.36
CA VAL A 652 -17.85 -21.22 -13.11
C VAL A 652 -19.32 -21.58 -13.10
N ARG A 653 -20.06 -21.05 -12.13
CA ARG A 653 -21.50 -21.28 -11.97
C ARG A 653 -22.24 -19.95 -11.99
N GLY A 654 -23.30 -19.88 -12.77
CA GLY A 654 -24.26 -18.78 -12.73
C GLY A 654 -25.41 -19.10 -11.80
N LEU A 655 -25.70 -18.16 -10.91
CA LEU A 655 -26.69 -18.25 -9.87
C LEU A 655 -27.71 -17.12 -10.04
N GLY A 656 -28.92 -17.36 -9.57
CA GLY A 656 -29.99 -16.37 -9.50
C GLY A 656 -30.83 -16.60 -8.27
N PHE A 657 -32.06 -16.09 -8.33
CA PHE A 657 -33.02 -16.20 -7.24
C PHE A 657 -34.33 -16.78 -7.74
N THR A 658 -34.96 -17.62 -6.92
CA THR A 658 -36.32 -18.10 -7.09
C THR A 658 -37.33 -16.97 -6.85
N ASP A 659 -38.61 -17.19 -7.17
CA ASP A 659 -39.70 -16.25 -6.85
C ASP A 659 -39.83 -16.01 -5.33
N SER A 660 -39.38 -16.96 -4.51
CA SER A 660 -39.33 -16.84 -3.04
C SER A 660 -38.07 -16.13 -2.52
N GLY A 661 -37.17 -15.69 -3.40
CA GLY A 661 -35.92 -15.01 -3.06
C GLY A 661 -34.80 -15.95 -2.56
N ALA A 662 -34.95 -17.27 -2.70
CA ALA A 662 -33.89 -18.22 -2.38
C ALA A 662 -32.89 -18.35 -3.53
N VAL A 663 -31.64 -18.67 -3.22
CA VAL A 663 -30.60 -18.87 -4.24
C VAL A 663 -30.89 -20.13 -5.06
N GLU A 664 -30.71 -20.04 -6.38
CA GLU A 664 -30.77 -21.17 -7.31
C GLU A 664 -29.60 -21.17 -8.30
N GLU A 665 -29.11 -22.35 -8.68
CA GLU A 665 -28.17 -22.50 -9.79
C GLU A 665 -28.93 -22.49 -11.12
N ARG A 666 -28.49 -21.64 -12.06
CA ARG A 666 -29.08 -21.52 -13.39
C ARG A 666 -28.24 -22.18 -14.47
N TRP A 667 -26.92 -22.09 -14.37
CA TRP A 667 -26.00 -22.73 -15.30
C TRP A 667 -24.66 -23.03 -14.63
N SER A 668 -23.92 -23.99 -15.19
CA SER A 668 -22.54 -24.26 -14.80
C SER A 668 -21.68 -24.61 -16.01
N ALA A 669 -20.43 -24.15 -16.00
CA ALA A 669 -19.44 -24.35 -17.04
C ALA A 669 -18.13 -24.84 -16.40
N VAL A 670 -17.71 -26.06 -16.74
CA VAL A 670 -16.41 -26.61 -16.36
C VAL A 670 -15.43 -26.34 -17.49
N LEU A 671 -14.45 -25.47 -17.22
CA LEU A 671 -13.53 -24.95 -18.23
C LEU A 671 -12.12 -25.58 -18.14
N ALA A 672 -11.80 -26.22 -17.01
CA ALA A 672 -10.57 -27.01 -16.86
C ALA A 672 -10.86 -28.52 -16.91
N PRO A 673 -9.93 -29.34 -17.42
CA PRO A 673 -10.02 -30.79 -17.29
C PRO A 673 -10.01 -31.20 -15.81
N PRO A 674 -10.96 -32.03 -15.34
CA PRO A 674 -11.02 -32.44 -13.94
C PRO A 674 -9.78 -33.25 -13.55
N GLY A 675 -9.17 -32.89 -12.41
CA GLY A 675 -7.98 -33.56 -11.88
C GLY A 675 -6.66 -33.24 -12.61
N GLY A 676 -6.69 -32.34 -13.60
CA GLY A 676 -5.50 -31.87 -14.32
C GLY A 676 -4.74 -30.76 -13.56
N PRO A 677 -3.55 -30.37 -14.04
CA PRO A 677 -2.75 -29.28 -13.44
C PRO A 677 -3.25 -27.86 -13.80
N SER A 678 -4.28 -27.78 -14.65
CA SER A 678 -4.88 -26.50 -15.08
C SER A 678 -6.01 -26.09 -14.16
N ARG A 679 -6.07 -24.80 -13.83
CA ARG A 679 -7.07 -24.20 -12.95
C ARG A 679 -7.42 -22.80 -13.45
N ILE A 680 -8.49 -22.19 -12.91
CA ILE A 680 -8.78 -20.78 -13.23
C ILE A 680 -7.67 -19.91 -12.64
N LEU A 681 -7.01 -19.13 -13.51
CA LEU A 681 -5.91 -18.23 -13.14
C LEU A 681 -6.41 -16.80 -12.90
N THR A 682 -7.39 -16.35 -13.67
CA THR A 682 -8.00 -15.01 -13.50
C THR A 682 -9.40 -14.97 -14.08
N VAL A 683 -10.22 -14.05 -13.55
CA VAL A 683 -11.54 -13.67 -14.07
C VAL A 683 -11.60 -12.15 -14.15
N ALA A 684 -12.07 -11.61 -15.27
CA ALA A 684 -12.32 -10.19 -15.45
C ALA A 684 -13.79 -9.95 -15.83
N ALA A 685 -14.39 -8.95 -15.19
CA ALA A 685 -15.76 -8.52 -15.42
C ALA A 685 -15.79 -6.99 -15.55
N HIS A 686 -16.90 -6.46 -16.08
CA HIS A 686 -17.12 -5.02 -16.10
C HIS A 686 -17.15 -4.45 -14.69
N ALA A 687 -16.62 -3.24 -14.55
CA ALA A 687 -16.76 -2.52 -13.29
C ALA A 687 -18.22 -2.07 -13.11
N PRO A 688 -18.79 -2.15 -11.90
CA PRO A 688 -20.16 -1.72 -11.66
C PRO A 688 -20.36 -0.24 -12.05
N GLY A 689 -21.42 0.04 -12.81
CA GLY A 689 -21.77 1.39 -13.24
C GLY A 689 -20.81 2.00 -14.27
N GLU A 690 -20.03 1.20 -15.00
CA GLU A 690 -19.21 1.69 -16.12
C GLU A 690 -20.07 2.43 -17.15
N ALA A 691 -19.75 3.71 -17.40
CA ALA A 691 -20.37 4.50 -18.45
C ALA A 691 -19.71 4.24 -19.82
N VAL A 692 -20.55 4.20 -20.86
CA VAL A 692 -20.15 4.08 -22.26
C VAL A 692 -20.76 5.23 -23.04
N ALA A 693 -19.92 6.14 -23.54
CA ALA A 693 -20.38 7.33 -24.24
C ALA A 693 -20.95 7.05 -25.63
N SER A 694 -20.28 6.19 -26.39
CA SER A 694 -20.65 5.87 -27.78
C SER A 694 -20.87 4.38 -27.98
N PRO A 695 -22.07 3.96 -28.43
CA PRO A 695 -22.39 2.56 -28.71
C PRO A 695 -21.80 2.07 -30.03
N ALA A 696 -21.35 2.98 -30.91
CA ALA A 696 -20.77 2.65 -32.20
C ALA A 696 -19.43 3.37 -32.42
N ARG A 697 -18.69 2.88 -33.41
CA ARG A 697 -17.46 3.48 -33.92
C ARG A 697 -17.63 3.83 -35.39
N VAL A 698 -17.16 5.00 -35.78
CA VAL A 698 -17.10 5.41 -37.19
C VAL A 698 -15.86 4.81 -37.83
N LEU A 699 -16.03 4.06 -38.91
CA LEU A 699 -14.95 3.47 -39.71
C LEU A 699 -14.35 4.50 -40.68
N GLY A 700 -13.19 4.17 -41.26
CA GLY A 700 -12.55 5.03 -42.26
C GLY A 700 -13.37 5.22 -43.54
N SER A 701 -14.33 4.32 -43.80
CA SER A 701 -15.33 4.42 -44.87
C SER A 701 -16.47 5.41 -44.57
N GLY A 702 -16.61 5.85 -43.31
CA GLY A 702 -17.76 6.63 -42.82
C GLY A 702 -18.93 5.76 -42.33
N GLU A 703 -18.84 4.43 -42.47
CA GLU A 703 -19.84 3.50 -41.96
C GLU A 703 -19.73 3.33 -40.43
N LEU A 704 -20.83 2.90 -39.81
CA LEU A 704 -20.90 2.64 -38.38
C LEU A 704 -20.66 1.17 -38.08
N LYS A 705 -19.77 0.91 -37.12
CA LYS A 705 -19.57 -0.40 -36.52
C LYS A 705 -20.05 -0.39 -35.08
N PHE A 706 -21.10 -1.13 -34.78
CA PHE A 706 -21.71 -1.19 -33.46
C PHE A 706 -20.91 -2.08 -32.51
N LYS A 707 -20.65 -1.56 -31.31
CA LYS A 707 -19.97 -2.30 -30.25
C LYS A 707 -20.94 -3.33 -29.66
N TYR A 708 -20.48 -4.55 -29.42
CA TYR A 708 -21.26 -5.51 -28.66
C TYR A 708 -21.09 -5.21 -27.16
N LEU A 709 -22.07 -4.51 -26.58
CA LEU A 709 -22.04 -4.08 -25.19
C LEU A 709 -22.84 -5.03 -24.32
N ASN A 710 -22.15 -5.92 -23.61
CA ASN A 710 -22.77 -6.84 -22.64
C ASN A 710 -22.21 -6.57 -21.24
N PRO A 711 -22.95 -5.90 -20.34
CA PRO A 711 -22.48 -5.61 -18.99
C PRO A 711 -22.24 -6.87 -18.15
N ASN A 712 -22.80 -8.01 -18.58
CA ASN A 712 -22.69 -9.29 -17.89
C ASN A 712 -21.59 -10.18 -18.48
N ALA A 713 -20.76 -9.69 -19.40
CA ALA A 713 -19.67 -10.47 -19.96
C ALA A 713 -18.59 -10.76 -18.91
N LEU A 714 -18.03 -11.97 -18.97
CA LEU A 714 -16.98 -12.46 -18.08
C LEU A 714 -15.85 -13.06 -18.92
N LEU A 715 -14.62 -12.58 -18.75
CA LEU A 715 -13.45 -13.25 -19.28
C LEU A 715 -12.91 -14.19 -18.20
N VAL A 716 -12.70 -15.45 -18.55
CA VAL A 716 -12.12 -16.48 -17.68
C VAL A 716 -10.88 -17.05 -18.35
N ALA A 717 -9.75 -17.04 -17.64
CA ALA A 717 -8.50 -17.63 -18.11
C ALA A 717 -8.18 -18.90 -17.32
N VAL A 718 -7.98 -20.01 -18.01
CA VAL A 718 -7.68 -21.32 -17.44
C VAL A 718 -6.35 -21.82 -17.95
N GLY A 719 -5.46 -22.21 -17.04
CA GLY A 719 -4.16 -22.74 -17.40
C GLY A 719 -3.35 -23.14 -16.18
N ARG A 720 -2.06 -23.38 -16.41
CA ARG A 720 -1.14 -23.77 -15.34
C ARG A 720 -0.60 -22.54 -14.60
N PRO A 721 -0.55 -22.54 -13.25
CA PRO A 721 0.05 -21.45 -12.48
C PRO A 721 1.57 -21.34 -12.73
N ALA A 722 2.13 -20.15 -12.49
CA ALA A 722 3.57 -19.94 -12.52
C ALA A 722 4.30 -20.87 -11.54
N GLY A 723 5.43 -21.44 -11.97
CA GLY A 723 6.30 -22.25 -11.11
C GLY A 723 5.74 -23.60 -10.65
N GLY A 724 4.55 -24.01 -11.12
CA GLY A 724 4.02 -25.35 -10.82
C GLY A 724 4.98 -26.44 -11.29
N ALA A 725 5.15 -27.53 -10.52
CA ALA A 725 6.07 -28.62 -10.85
C ALA A 725 5.76 -29.22 -12.23
N ALA A 726 6.79 -29.39 -13.07
CA ALA A 726 6.67 -30.09 -14.34
C ALA A 726 6.45 -31.57 -14.09
N ARG A 727 5.19 -32.00 -14.03
CA ARG A 727 4.87 -33.38 -14.36
C ARG A 727 5.14 -33.58 -15.85
N GLU A 728 5.76 -34.71 -16.19
CA GLU A 728 5.90 -35.16 -17.58
C GLU A 728 4.51 -35.42 -18.17
N GLU A 729 3.88 -34.39 -18.72
CA GLU A 729 2.70 -34.52 -19.57
C GLU A 729 3.13 -34.60 -21.04
N ALA A 730 2.37 -35.38 -21.83
CA ALA A 730 2.61 -35.52 -23.27
C ALA A 730 2.27 -34.25 -24.07
N ALA A 731 1.54 -33.29 -23.48
CA ALA A 731 1.20 -32.01 -24.07
C ALA A 731 1.87 -30.87 -23.28
N GLY A 732 2.40 -29.86 -23.99
CA GLY A 732 3.02 -28.68 -23.38
C GLY A 732 2.03 -27.81 -22.59
N PRO A 733 2.50 -26.81 -21.83
CA PRO A 733 1.61 -25.93 -21.07
C PRO A 733 0.69 -25.15 -22.00
N ARG A 734 -0.60 -25.10 -21.68
CA ARG A 734 -1.62 -24.41 -22.47
C ARG A 734 -2.44 -23.46 -21.60
N LEU A 735 -2.70 -22.27 -22.11
CA LEU A 735 -3.59 -21.28 -21.52
C LEU A 735 -4.81 -21.10 -22.41
N THR A 736 -6.01 -21.26 -21.89
CA THR A 736 -7.26 -21.01 -22.62
C THR A 736 -8.00 -19.83 -22.00
N VAL A 737 -8.33 -18.84 -22.82
CA VAL A 737 -9.09 -17.65 -22.43
C VAL A 737 -10.47 -17.73 -23.07
N THR A 738 -11.52 -17.64 -22.26
CA THR A 738 -12.91 -17.78 -22.70
C THR A 738 -13.72 -16.59 -22.20
N LEU A 739 -14.40 -15.91 -23.12
CA LEU A 739 -15.42 -14.91 -22.82
C LEU A 739 -16.78 -15.60 -22.75
N LEU A 740 -17.44 -15.48 -21.60
CA LEU A 740 -18.75 -16.02 -21.30
C LEU A 740 -19.76 -14.88 -21.09
N ASP A 741 -21.03 -15.15 -21.39
CA ASP A 741 -22.13 -14.37 -20.86
C ASP A 741 -22.46 -14.85 -19.44
N GLY A 742 -22.34 -13.98 -18.44
CA GLY A 742 -22.50 -14.31 -17.02
C GLY A 742 -23.93 -14.64 -16.60
N VAL A 743 -24.94 -14.31 -17.42
CA VAL A 743 -26.36 -14.63 -17.13
C VAL A 743 -26.72 -16.00 -17.67
N THR A 744 -26.27 -16.32 -18.88
CA THR A 744 -26.70 -17.52 -19.63
C THR A 744 -25.65 -18.64 -19.67
N GLY A 745 -24.38 -18.34 -19.36
CA GLY A 745 -23.25 -19.26 -19.50
C GLY A 745 -22.79 -19.47 -20.95
N ARG A 746 -23.40 -18.78 -21.93
CA ARG A 746 -23.05 -18.92 -23.34
C ARG A 746 -21.62 -18.45 -23.58
N THR A 747 -20.84 -19.25 -24.31
CA THR A 747 -19.51 -18.82 -24.78
C THR A 747 -19.64 -17.82 -25.93
N LEU A 748 -19.12 -16.61 -25.72
CA LEU A 748 -19.05 -15.55 -26.72
C LEU A 748 -17.79 -15.67 -27.58
N PHE A 749 -16.66 -16.03 -26.96
CA PHE A 749 -15.38 -16.22 -27.63
C PHE A 749 -14.50 -17.16 -26.82
N SER A 750 -13.62 -17.93 -27.47
CA SER A 750 -12.60 -18.74 -26.79
C SER A 750 -11.34 -18.83 -27.64
N GLN A 751 -10.18 -18.70 -26.99
CA GLN A 751 -8.87 -18.78 -27.62
C GLN A 751 -7.89 -19.54 -26.75
N ALA A 752 -7.15 -20.46 -27.36
CA ALA A 752 -6.06 -21.19 -26.71
C ALA A 752 -4.70 -20.65 -27.15
N HIS A 753 -3.81 -20.49 -26.18
CA HIS A 753 -2.39 -20.18 -26.36
C HIS A 753 -1.58 -21.41 -25.95
N GLU A 754 -0.94 -22.03 -26.93
CA GLU A 754 0.00 -23.12 -26.69
C GLU A 754 1.30 -22.55 -26.10
N ALA A 755 2.00 -23.36 -25.32
CA ALA A 755 3.22 -22.97 -24.61
C ALA A 755 3.05 -21.75 -23.68
N ALA A 756 1.88 -21.54 -23.06
CA ALA A 756 1.59 -20.39 -22.21
C ALA A 756 1.26 -20.78 -20.76
N THR A 757 1.71 -19.96 -19.80
CA THR A 757 1.50 -20.18 -18.36
C THR A 757 1.11 -18.90 -17.64
N GLY A 758 0.63 -19.03 -16.40
CA GLY A 758 0.43 -17.90 -15.50
C GLY A 758 1.73 -17.27 -14.98
N PRO A 759 1.64 -16.18 -14.20
CA PRO A 759 0.41 -15.48 -13.81
C PRO A 759 -0.29 -14.83 -15.01
N VAL A 760 -1.63 -14.74 -14.91
CA VAL A 760 -2.47 -14.08 -15.93
C VAL A 760 -3.23 -12.94 -15.26
N HIS A 761 -3.22 -11.77 -15.88
CA HIS A 761 -3.99 -10.62 -15.45
C HIS A 761 -4.88 -10.17 -16.60
N ALA A 762 -6.15 -9.86 -16.31
CA ALA A 762 -7.10 -9.47 -17.34
C ALA A 762 -7.98 -8.31 -16.89
N VAL A 763 -8.46 -7.53 -17.86
CA VAL A 763 -9.46 -6.47 -17.70
C VAL A 763 -10.49 -6.57 -18.80
N LEU A 764 -11.72 -6.19 -18.48
CA LEU A 764 -12.83 -6.08 -19.41
C LEU A 764 -13.43 -4.67 -19.27
N SER A 765 -13.56 -3.96 -20.37
CA SER A 765 -14.14 -2.60 -20.41
C SER A 765 -14.82 -2.36 -21.76
N GLU A 766 -16.02 -1.79 -21.70
CA GLU A 766 -16.92 -1.62 -22.84
C GLU A 766 -17.19 -2.93 -23.63
N ASN A 767 -16.54 -3.10 -24.77
CA ASN A 767 -16.68 -4.25 -25.66
C ASN A 767 -15.35 -5.01 -25.80
N THR A 768 -14.42 -4.84 -24.86
CA THR A 768 -13.03 -5.26 -25.06
C THR A 768 -12.42 -5.88 -23.85
N ALA A 769 -11.79 -7.01 -24.10
CA ALA A 769 -11.04 -7.74 -23.11
C ALA A 769 -9.55 -7.67 -23.45
N VAL A 770 -8.74 -7.43 -22.44
CA VAL A 770 -7.28 -7.43 -22.55
C VAL A 770 -6.73 -8.33 -21.46
N TYR A 771 -5.79 -9.20 -21.80
CA TYR A 771 -5.16 -10.10 -20.84
C TYR A 771 -3.66 -10.23 -21.10
N HIS A 772 -2.89 -10.36 -20.03
CA HIS A 772 -1.44 -10.45 -20.02
C HIS A 772 -1.00 -11.83 -19.50
N PHE A 773 -0.05 -12.48 -20.16
CA PHE A 773 0.40 -13.84 -19.82
C PHE A 773 1.85 -14.10 -20.23
N TRP A 774 2.45 -15.16 -19.67
CA TRP A 774 3.81 -15.59 -19.99
C TRP A 774 3.82 -16.66 -21.09
N SER A 775 4.65 -16.45 -22.11
CA SER A 775 4.86 -17.43 -23.17
C SER A 775 6.19 -18.15 -22.97
N THR A 776 6.13 -19.45 -22.75
CA THR A 776 7.28 -20.33 -22.50
C THR A 776 8.08 -20.65 -23.76
N ASP A 777 7.49 -20.50 -24.94
CA ASP A 777 8.17 -20.70 -26.22
C ASP A 777 9.17 -19.57 -26.54
N THR A 778 8.74 -18.33 -26.35
CA THR A 778 9.45 -17.10 -26.69
C THR A 778 10.15 -16.50 -25.48
N GLN A 779 9.86 -17.03 -24.27
CA GLN A 779 10.36 -16.53 -23.00
C GLN A 779 10.09 -15.02 -22.84
N ARG A 780 8.87 -14.62 -23.19
CA ARG A 780 8.43 -13.22 -23.22
C ARG A 780 7.01 -13.09 -22.68
N TRP A 781 6.73 -11.92 -22.12
CA TRP A 781 5.37 -11.52 -21.79
C TRP A 781 4.60 -11.13 -23.05
N GLN A 782 3.32 -11.52 -23.09
CA GLN A 782 2.41 -11.20 -24.18
C GLN A 782 1.12 -10.60 -23.63
N MET A 783 0.45 -9.81 -24.47
CA MET A 783 -0.89 -9.29 -24.21
C MET A 783 -1.83 -9.68 -25.35
N GLY A 784 -2.90 -10.39 -25.03
CA GLY A 784 -4.01 -10.61 -25.95
C GLY A 784 -5.04 -9.50 -25.81
N SER A 785 -5.60 -9.05 -26.93
CA SER A 785 -6.74 -8.15 -26.99
C SER A 785 -7.85 -8.75 -27.84
N VAL A 786 -9.08 -8.62 -27.35
CA VAL A 786 -10.30 -9.11 -28.00
C VAL A 786 -11.32 -7.97 -28.01
N GLU A 787 -11.82 -7.58 -29.17
CA GLU A 787 -12.92 -6.63 -29.34
C GLU A 787 -14.16 -7.33 -29.91
N LEU A 788 -15.32 -7.06 -29.31
CA LEU A 788 -16.61 -7.64 -29.67
C LEU A 788 -17.47 -6.59 -30.40
N PHE A 789 -18.05 -6.96 -31.54
CA PHE A 789 -18.91 -6.10 -32.36
C PHE A 789 -20.23 -6.78 -32.68
N ASP A 790 -21.28 -5.97 -32.78
CA ASP A 790 -22.59 -6.45 -33.23
C ASP A 790 -22.55 -6.62 -34.76
N ALA A 791 -22.84 -7.83 -35.21
CA ALA A 791 -22.87 -8.23 -36.62
C ALA A 791 -24.29 -8.18 -37.21
N SER A 792 -25.28 -7.71 -36.45
CA SER A 792 -26.66 -7.59 -36.90
C SER A 792 -26.74 -6.56 -38.04
N PRO A 793 -27.50 -6.83 -39.11
CA PRO A 793 -27.72 -5.86 -40.17
C PRO A 793 -28.35 -4.59 -39.60
N SER A 794 -27.69 -3.44 -39.75
CA SER A 794 -28.24 -2.14 -39.31
C SER A 794 -28.27 -1.16 -40.48
N THR A 795 -29.36 -0.41 -40.59
CA THR A 795 -29.52 0.69 -41.55
C THR A 795 -29.28 2.06 -40.89
N LEU A 796 -28.89 2.07 -39.61
CA LEU A 796 -28.73 3.27 -38.81
C LEU A 796 -27.56 4.10 -39.32
N GLN A 797 -27.78 5.40 -39.46
CA GLN A 797 -26.76 6.39 -39.79
C GLN A 797 -26.32 7.16 -38.54
N VAL A 798 -25.23 7.93 -38.68
CA VAL A 798 -24.73 8.80 -37.60
C VAL A 798 -25.81 9.76 -37.11
N SER A 799 -26.65 10.29 -38.01
CA SER A 799 -27.77 11.16 -37.66
C SER A 799 -28.78 10.49 -36.73
N ASP A 800 -29.02 9.18 -36.91
CA ASP A 800 -29.99 8.44 -36.11
C ASP A 800 -29.46 8.21 -34.68
N LEU A 801 -28.15 8.06 -34.53
CA LEU A 801 -27.50 7.97 -33.21
C LEU A 801 -27.45 9.31 -32.46
N VAL A 802 -27.37 10.43 -33.20
CA VAL A 802 -27.22 11.77 -32.60
C VAL A 802 -28.57 12.41 -32.31
N PHE A 803 -29.58 12.18 -33.16
CA PHE A 803 -30.87 12.85 -33.09
C PHE A 803 -32.07 11.90 -32.95
N GLY A 804 -31.88 10.59 -33.06
CA GLY A 804 -32.94 9.59 -32.96
C GLY A 804 -33.09 9.00 -31.56
N GLU A 805 -34.22 8.35 -31.32
CA GLU A 805 -34.44 7.51 -30.13
C GLU A 805 -33.92 6.10 -30.42
N VAL A 806 -32.77 5.76 -29.87
CA VAL A 806 -32.20 4.41 -29.98
C VAL A 806 -32.70 3.57 -28.82
N ASN A 807 -33.15 2.35 -29.07
CA ASN A 807 -33.54 1.43 -28.00
C ASN A 807 -32.33 1.17 -27.08
N THR A 808 -32.47 1.51 -25.80
CA THR A 808 -31.40 1.42 -24.79
C THR A 808 -31.45 0.12 -23.98
N THR A 809 -32.34 -0.81 -24.29
CA THR A 809 -32.51 -2.06 -23.55
C THR A 809 -31.86 -3.24 -24.28
N ALA A 810 -31.04 -4.01 -23.57
CA ALA A 810 -30.39 -5.21 -24.07
C ALA A 810 -30.59 -6.36 -23.07
N SER A 811 -30.85 -7.56 -23.57
CA SER A 811 -31.03 -8.77 -22.76
C SER A 811 -30.03 -9.84 -23.15
N SER A 812 -29.34 -10.44 -22.17
CA SER A 812 -28.45 -11.58 -22.41
C SER A 812 -29.14 -12.78 -23.07
N TRP A 813 -30.46 -12.91 -22.89
CA TRP A 813 -31.29 -13.98 -23.45
C TRP A 813 -31.62 -13.78 -24.94
N ASP A 814 -31.57 -12.55 -25.43
CA ASP A 814 -31.81 -12.20 -26.83
C ASP A 814 -30.58 -11.48 -27.40
N ALA A 815 -29.54 -12.27 -27.64
CA ALA A 815 -28.25 -11.69 -27.96
C ALA A 815 -28.02 -11.62 -29.47
N PRO A 816 -27.58 -10.46 -29.97
CA PRO A 816 -27.42 -10.24 -31.40
C PRO A 816 -26.26 -11.08 -31.97
N ALA A 817 -26.19 -11.12 -33.30
CA ALA A 817 -25.08 -11.76 -33.99
C ALA A 817 -23.75 -11.09 -33.60
N LEU A 818 -22.69 -11.88 -33.43
CA LEU A 818 -21.42 -11.43 -32.87
C LEU A 818 -20.29 -11.53 -33.91
N GLU A 819 -19.55 -10.44 -34.08
CA GLU A 819 -18.26 -10.41 -34.79
C GLU A 819 -17.15 -10.15 -33.77
N VAL A 820 -16.05 -10.89 -33.84
CA VAL A 820 -14.93 -10.78 -32.88
C VAL A 820 -13.63 -10.50 -33.60
N GLY A 821 -12.93 -9.43 -33.20
CA GLY A 821 -11.54 -9.18 -33.57
C GLY A 821 -10.62 -9.57 -32.41
N ALA A 822 -9.61 -10.38 -32.66
CA ALA A 822 -8.63 -10.77 -31.64
C ALA A 822 -7.21 -10.66 -32.18
N GLN A 823 -6.28 -10.18 -31.34
CA GLN A 823 -4.88 -10.06 -31.70
C GLN A 823 -3.97 -10.18 -30.47
N ALA A 824 -2.76 -10.71 -30.66
CA ALA A 824 -1.73 -10.78 -29.62
C ALA A 824 -0.57 -9.81 -29.90
N PHE A 825 0.01 -9.29 -28.83
CA PHE A 825 1.13 -8.34 -28.82
C PHE A 825 2.21 -8.79 -27.83
N LEU A 826 3.46 -8.46 -28.09
CA LEU A 826 4.57 -8.62 -27.17
C LEU A 826 4.58 -7.45 -26.18
N CYS A 827 4.63 -7.77 -24.89
CA CYS A 827 4.79 -6.80 -23.81
C CYS A 827 6.17 -6.96 -23.18
N ARG A 828 6.88 -5.86 -22.95
CA ARG A 828 8.19 -5.90 -22.26
C ARG A 828 8.06 -5.78 -20.74
N LEU A 829 6.93 -5.29 -20.25
CA LEU A 829 6.72 -5.01 -18.83
C LEU A 829 6.04 -6.20 -18.15
N PRO A 830 6.67 -6.84 -17.14
CA PRO A 830 5.95 -7.72 -16.22
C PRO A 830 4.96 -6.90 -15.40
N VAL A 831 3.72 -7.38 -15.30
CA VAL A 831 2.67 -6.74 -14.50
C VAL A 831 2.18 -7.66 -13.39
N ALA A 832 1.83 -7.05 -12.25
CA ALA A 832 1.14 -7.68 -11.12
C ALA A 832 -0.39 -7.48 -11.19
N GLY A 833 -0.88 -6.65 -12.12
CA GLY A 833 -2.30 -6.38 -12.31
C GLY A 833 -2.57 -5.49 -13.51
N LEU A 834 -3.83 -5.44 -13.91
CA LEU A 834 -4.34 -4.55 -14.95
C LEU A 834 -5.55 -3.77 -14.42
N ALA A 835 -5.72 -2.54 -14.86
CA ALA A 835 -6.92 -1.73 -14.63
C ALA A 835 -7.24 -0.89 -15.88
N VAL A 836 -8.37 -0.17 -15.89
CA VAL A 836 -8.77 0.71 -17.00
C VAL A 836 -9.23 2.06 -16.46
N THR A 837 -8.81 3.14 -17.11
CA THR A 837 -9.24 4.50 -16.76
C THR A 837 -10.74 4.69 -17.01
N ARG A 838 -11.41 5.45 -16.13
CA ARG A 838 -12.87 5.64 -16.14
C ARG A 838 -13.21 7.09 -15.81
N SER A 839 -14.03 7.71 -16.65
CA SER A 839 -14.61 9.03 -16.40
C SER A 839 -16.11 8.91 -16.14
N ALA A 840 -16.75 10.00 -15.70
CA ALA A 840 -18.14 10.00 -15.27
C ALA A 840 -19.11 9.59 -16.40
N ARG A 841 -18.85 10.02 -17.64
CA ARG A 841 -19.69 9.73 -18.82
C ARG A 841 -19.04 8.79 -19.83
N GLY A 842 -17.77 8.44 -19.65
CA GLY A 842 -17.03 7.57 -20.57
C GLY A 842 -16.67 8.22 -21.91
N ASN A 843 -16.65 9.55 -22.01
CA ASN A 843 -16.25 10.30 -23.21
C ASN A 843 -14.73 10.36 -23.37
N THR A 844 -13.99 10.53 -22.27
CA THR A 844 -12.52 10.60 -22.32
C THR A 844 -11.95 9.28 -22.86
N ALA A 845 -10.85 9.36 -23.62
CA ALA A 845 -10.18 8.18 -24.15
C ALA A 845 -9.77 7.23 -23.02
N LYS A 846 -10.15 5.95 -23.15
CA LYS A 846 -9.79 4.92 -22.18
C LYS A 846 -8.35 4.46 -22.39
N GLN A 847 -7.63 4.26 -21.30
CA GLN A 847 -6.27 3.74 -21.25
C GLN A 847 -6.25 2.48 -20.38
N VAL A 848 -5.48 1.48 -20.80
CA VAL A 848 -5.21 0.29 -19.99
C VAL A 848 -4.03 0.59 -19.07
N MET A 849 -4.24 0.42 -17.78
CA MET A 849 -3.24 0.66 -16.74
C MET A 849 -2.49 -0.64 -16.46
N LEU A 850 -1.18 -0.62 -16.65
CA LEU A 850 -0.30 -1.75 -16.36
C LEU A 850 0.34 -1.50 -14.98
N LEU A 851 -0.06 -2.30 -13.99
CA LEU A 851 0.52 -2.26 -12.65
C LEU A 851 1.78 -3.10 -12.68
N THR A 852 2.94 -2.47 -12.90
CA THR A 852 4.21 -3.19 -13.09
C THR A 852 4.68 -3.84 -11.80
N THR A 853 5.39 -4.98 -11.89
CA THR A 853 6.00 -5.62 -10.71
C THR A 853 7.10 -4.76 -10.06
N SER A 854 7.63 -3.78 -10.79
CA SER A 854 8.56 -2.76 -10.28
C SER A 854 7.91 -1.67 -9.40
N GLY A 855 6.57 -1.68 -9.25
CA GLY A 855 5.84 -0.75 -8.40
C GLY A 855 5.42 0.55 -9.07
N GLN A 856 5.35 0.58 -10.40
CA GLN A 856 4.89 1.75 -11.16
C GLN A 856 3.61 1.44 -11.94
N VAL A 857 2.78 2.46 -12.17
CA VAL A 857 1.57 2.36 -12.99
C VAL A 857 1.83 2.99 -14.35
N TYR A 858 1.77 2.20 -15.42
CA TYR A 858 1.95 2.67 -16.79
C TYR A 858 0.60 2.82 -17.50
N LEU A 859 0.37 3.93 -18.20
CA LEU A 859 -0.85 4.19 -18.96
C LEU A 859 -0.64 3.85 -20.43
N LEU A 860 -1.23 2.76 -20.90
CA LEU A 860 -1.19 2.36 -22.31
C LEU A 860 -2.46 2.83 -23.01
N ASP A 861 -2.30 3.67 -24.04
CA ASP A 861 -3.43 4.04 -24.91
C ASP A 861 -4.01 2.80 -25.57
N ARG A 862 -5.33 2.63 -25.41
CA ARG A 862 -6.07 1.49 -25.91
C ARG A 862 -5.90 1.28 -27.43
N ARG A 863 -5.65 2.34 -28.20
CA ARG A 863 -5.42 2.24 -29.67
C ARG A 863 -4.23 1.36 -30.02
N PHE A 864 -3.25 1.19 -29.14
CA PHE A 864 -2.13 0.25 -29.36
C PHE A 864 -2.55 -1.21 -29.20
N LEU A 865 -3.65 -1.48 -28.50
CA LEU A 865 -4.20 -2.82 -28.29
C LEU A 865 -5.34 -3.15 -29.27
N ASP A 866 -5.75 -2.22 -30.14
CA ASP A 866 -6.83 -2.46 -31.11
C ASP A 866 -6.43 -3.57 -32.10
N PRO A 867 -7.22 -4.66 -32.21
CA PRO A 867 -6.91 -5.78 -33.11
C PRO A 867 -7.02 -5.40 -34.60
N ARG A 868 -7.67 -4.28 -34.93
CA ARG A 868 -7.86 -3.78 -36.30
C ARG A 868 -6.72 -2.87 -36.78
N ARG A 869 -5.64 -2.73 -36.01
CA ARG A 869 -4.45 -1.95 -36.42
C ARG A 869 -3.96 -2.43 -37.80
N PRO A 870 -3.83 -1.53 -38.80
CA PRO A 870 -3.54 -1.95 -40.16
C PRO A 870 -2.11 -2.49 -40.27
N ILE A 871 -1.95 -3.61 -40.96
CA ILE A 871 -0.63 -4.14 -41.33
C ILE A 871 -0.18 -3.40 -42.58
N ILE A 872 0.85 -2.57 -42.45
CA ILE A 872 1.41 -1.75 -43.53
C ILE A 872 2.79 -2.27 -43.87
N ALA A 873 3.05 -2.50 -45.16
CA ALA A 873 4.37 -2.94 -45.62
C ALA A 873 5.45 -1.89 -45.28
N PRO A 874 6.69 -2.30 -44.94
CA PRO A 874 7.77 -1.37 -44.66
C PRO A 874 7.97 -0.36 -45.81
N GLY A 875 7.97 0.93 -45.49
CA GLY A 875 8.12 2.02 -46.47
C GLY A 875 6.84 2.40 -47.22
N ALA A 876 5.73 1.69 -47.04
CA ALA A 876 4.43 2.06 -47.60
C ALA A 876 3.70 3.09 -46.71
N LYS A 877 2.80 3.86 -47.31
CA LYS A 877 1.92 4.81 -46.59
C LYS A 877 0.55 4.16 -46.32
N PRO A 878 -0.13 4.52 -45.21
CA PRO A 878 -1.51 4.11 -44.99
C PRO A 878 -2.42 4.59 -46.13
N THR A 879 -3.42 3.78 -46.48
CA THR A 879 -4.49 4.23 -47.39
C THR A 879 -5.31 5.37 -46.76
N PRO A 880 -6.02 6.21 -47.53
CA PRO A 880 -6.84 7.28 -46.97
C PRO A 880 -7.88 6.80 -45.95
N GLN A 881 -8.49 5.64 -46.17
CA GLN A 881 -9.44 5.02 -45.24
C GLN A 881 -8.74 4.59 -43.94
N GLN A 882 -7.59 3.91 -44.03
CA GLN A 882 -6.81 3.53 -42.84
C GLN A 882 -6.30 4.74 -42.06
N ALA A 883 -5.91 5.80 -42.76
CA ALA A 883 -5.49 7.05 -42.14
C ALA A 883 -6.66 7.75 -41.43
N ALA A 884 -7.87 7.70 -42.00
CA ALA A 884 -9.07 8.28 -41.41
C ALA A 884 -9.49 7.59 -40.09
N GLU A 885 -9.18 6.30 -39.90
CA GLU A 885 -9.44 5.60 -38.63
C GLU A 885 -8.53 6.03 -37.47
N GLY A 886 -7.41 6.70 -37.76
CA GLY A 886 -6.48 7.18 -36.74
C GLY A 886 -5.79 6.07 -35.93
N LEU A 887 -5.75 4.84 -36.45
CA LEU A 887 -5.11 3.69 -35.79
C LEU A 887 -3.61 3.62 -36.12
N PRO A 888 -2.75 3.38 -35.11
CA PRO A 888 -1.34 3.17 -35.35
C PRO A 888 -1.13 1.86 -36.14
N PRO A 889 -0.21 1.81 -37.13
CA PRO A 889 0.09 0.59 -37.86
C PRO A 889 0.46 -0.55 -36.93
N TYR A 890 0.09 -1.78 -37.26
CA TYR A 890 0.40 -2.94 -36.42
C TYR A 890 1.91 -3.11 -36.26
N GLN A 891 2.32 -3.24 -35.00
CA GLN A 891 3.65 -3.66 -34.61
C GLN A 891 3.46 -4.71 -33.51
N PRO A 892 4.19 -5.85 -33.59
CA PRO A 892 4.03 -6.91 -32.60
C PRO A 892 4.45 -6.44 -31.21
N GLU A 893 5.48 -5.59 -31.10
CA GLU A 893 5.95 -5.06 -29.82
C GLU A 893 5.22 -3.78 -29.43
N LEU A 894 4.75 -3.73 -28.18
CA LEU A 894 4.11 -2.53 -27.64
C LEU A 894 5.13 -1.41 -27.37
N PRO A 895 4.81 -0.16 -27.75
CA PRO A 895 5.69 0.98 -27.48
C PRO A 895 5.55 1.43 -26.02
N PHE A 896 6.67 1.53 -25.32
CA PHE A 896 6.74 2.05 -23.96
C PHE A 896 7.54 3.35 -23.93
N ALA A 897 6.96 4.39 -23.33
CA ALA A 897 7.60 5.69 -23.20
C ALA A 897 7.58 6.16 -21.73
N GLY A 898 8.72 6.66 -21.23
CA GLY A 898 8.88 7.08 -19.83
C GLY A 898 7.79 8.05 -19.32
N PRO A 899 7.35 9.07 -20.08
CA PRO A 899 6.33 10.01 -19.62
C PRO A 899 4.93 9.42 -19.39
N MET A 900 4.67 8.18 -19.83
CA MET A 900 3.35 7.53 -19.68
C MET A 900 3.18 6.83 -18.32
N PHE A 901 4.19 6.85 -17.44
CA PHE A 901 4.05 6.39 -16.07
C PHE A 901 3.25 7.40 -15.23
N ALA A 902 2.06 6.99 -14.78
CA ALA A 902 1.20 7.78 -13.88
C ALA A 902 1.85 8.04 -12.51
N THR A 903 2.79 7.18 -12.10
CA THR A 903 3.56 7.33 -10.87
C THR A 903 4.86 8.12 -11.08
N LEU A 904 5.10 8.68 -12.28
CA LEU A 904 6.33 9.39 -12.62
C LEU A 904 7.57 8.53 -12.30
N ASP A 905 8.51 9.05 -11.51
CA ASP A 905 9.70 8.36 -10.99
C ASP A 905 9.45 7.64 -9.66
N ARG A 906 8.26 7.79 -9.07
CA ARG A 906 7.88 7.20 -7.78
C ARG A 906 7.52 5.72 -7.96
N LYS A 907 8.02 4.90 -7.03
CA LYS A 907 7.75 3.45 -6.97
C LYS A 907 6.94 3.13 -5.72
N VAL A 908 5.77 2.55 -5.92
CA VAL A 908 4.89 1.98 -4.90
C VAL A 908 5.35 0.56 -4.60
N ALA A 909 5.99 0.34 -3.46
CA ALA A 909 6.45 -1.00 -3.10
C ALA A 909 5.27 -1.98 -3.00
N ARG A 910 5.44 -3.20 -3.52
CA ARG A 910 4.42 -4.27 -3.53
C ARG A 910 3.06 -3.76 -4.02
N LEU A 911 3.03 -3.10 -5.17
CA LEU A 911 1.81 -2.57 -5.79
C LEU A 911 0.78 -3.69 -5.98
N ARG A 912 -0.34 -3.62 -5.23
CA ARG A 912 -1.41 -4.64 -5.25
C ARG A 912 -2.61 -4.22 -6.09
N GLY A 913 -2.91 -2.93 -6.14
CA GLY A 913 -4.09 -2.43 -6.83
C GLY A 913 -4.10 -0.92 -7.04
N VAL A 914 -5.11 -0.46 -7.77
CA VAL A 914 -5.43 0.96 -7.95
C VAL A 914 -6.92 1.17 -7.71
N ALA A 915 -7.26 2.20 -6.94
CA ALA A 915 -8.60 2.75 -6.86
C ALA A 915 -8.71 3.93 -7.82
N LEU A 916 -9.83 4.02 -8.52
CA LEU A 916 -10.09 5.04 -9.52
C LEU A 916 -11.45 5.68 -9.24
N GLU A 917 -11.51 6.98 -9.34
CA GLU A 917 -12.73 7.76 -9.13
C GLU A 917 -12.81 8.88 -10.16
N ALA A 918 -13.97 9.03 -10.80
CA ALA A 918 -14.18 10.13 -11.73
C ALA A 918 -14.29 11.46 -10.99
N ALA A 919 -13.69 12.52 -11.55
CA ALA A 919 -14.01 13.87 -11.12
C ALA A 919 -15.38 14.28 -11.68
N VAL A 920 -15.90 15.44 -11.26
CA VAL A 920 -17.11 16.02 -11.87
C VAL A 920 -16.82 16.42 -13.33
N LEU A 921 -15.59 16.87 -13.57
CA LEU A 921 -15.06 17.14 -14.91
C LEU A 921 -14.72 15.85 -15.64
N GLU A 922 -15.18 15.73 -16.88
CA GLU A 922 -15.11 14.51 -17.68
C GLU A 922 -13.68 14.18 -18.14
N SER A 923 -12.84 15.21 -18.29
CA SER A 923 -11.44 15.04 -18.69
C SER A 923 -10.56 14.43 -17.60
N THR A 924 -10.98 14.52 -16.35
CA THR A 924 -10.13 14.30 -15.17
C THR A 924 -10.66 13.16 -14.30
N MET A 925 -9.74 12.41 -13.71
CA MET A 925 -10.05 11.39 -12.73
C MET A 925 -8.96 11.32 -11.65
N LEU A 926 -9.30 10.74 -10.51
CA LEU A 926 -8.39 10.51 -9.39
C LEU A 926 -7.93 9.06 -9.40
N MET A 927 -6.65 8.85 -9.12
CA MET A 927 -6.06 7.52 -8.96
C MET A 927 -5.34 7.44 -7.63
N ALA A 928 -5.66 6.41 -6.85
CA ALA A 928 -4.88 6.00 -5.69
C ALA A 928 -4.32 4.58 -5.90
N ALA A 929 -3.01 4.46 -6.04
CA ALA A 929 -2.30 3.19 -6.09
C ALA A 929 -1.91 2.75 -4.68
N TYR A 930 -2.22 1.50 -4.33
CA TYR A 930 -1.97 0.96 -3.00
C TYR A 930 -1.21 -0.36 -3.05
N GLY A 931 -0.29 -0.51 -2.12
CA GLY A 931 0.55 -1.68 -1.91
C GLY A 931 1.08 -1.66 -0.49
N MET A 932 2.39 -1.86 -0.33
CA MET A 932 3.08 -1.47 0.90
C MET A 932 3.14 0.07 1.05
N ASP A 933 3.08 0.79 -0.06
CA ASP A 933 3.03 2.25 -0.12
C ASP A 933 1.67 2.72 -0.64
N LEU A 934 1.39 4.01 -0.43
CA LEU A 934 0.24 4.70 -0.99
C LEU A 934 0.70 5.83 -1.89
N TYR A 935 0.17 5.88 -3.11
CA TYR A 935 0.42 6.97 -4.05
C TYR A 935 -0.91 7.47 -4.59
N ASN A 936 -1.14 8.78 -4.56
CA ASN A 936 -2.33 9.40 -5.12
C ASN A 936 -1.92 10.42 -6.19
N THR A 937 -2.69 10.52 -7.27
CA THR A 937 -2.51 11.54 -8.31
C THR A 937 -3.81 11.80 -9.07
N ARG A 938 -3.79 12.80 -9.95
CA ARG A 938 -4.85 13.09 -10.92
C ARG A 938 -4.41 12.66 -12.31
N LEU A 939 -5.33 12.08 -13.08
CA LEU A 939 -5.08 11.64 -14.44
C LEU A 939 -5.98 12.39 -15.42
N THR A 940 -5.43 12.74 -16.58
CA THR A 940 -6.14 13.38 -17.69
C THR A 940 -5.83 12.67 -19.01
N PRO A 941 -6.42 11.48 -19.26
CA PRO A 941 -6.08 10.65 -20.43
C PRO A 941 -6.15 11.39 -21.78
N SER A 942 -7.09 12.33 -21.92
CA SER A 942 -7.30 13.13 -23.13
C SER A 942 -6.83 14.59 -23.00
N LYS A 943 -6.00 14.90 -22.00
CA LYS A 943 -5.76 16.27 -21.49
C LYS A 943 -7.03 16.94 -20.96
N SER A 944 -6.87 18.03 -20.23
CA SER A 944 -7.96 18.78 -19.60
C SER A 944 -8.74 19.66 -20.59
N PHE A 945 -9.58 19.04 -21.41
CA PHE A 945 -10.35 19.75 -22.45
C PHE A 945 -11.55 20.56 -21.92
N ASP A 946 -11.95 20.34 -20.67
CA ASP A 946 -13.06 21.02 -19.98
C ASP A 946 -12.56 21.99 -18.88
N MET A 947 -11.26 22.27 -18.84
CA MET A 947 -10.65 23.29 -18.00
C MET A 947 -9.81 24.26 -18.81
N VAL A 948 -9.67 25.48 -18.31
CA VAL A 948 -8.65 26.39 -18.80
C VAL A 948 -7.28 25.88 -18.34
N PRO A 949 -6.28 25.77 -19.24
CA PRO A 949 -4.93 25.38 -18.85
C PRO A 949 -4.33 26.30 -17.79
N ASP A 950 -3.53 25.74 -16.87
CA ASP A 950 -2.88 26.52 -15.81
C ASP A 950 -1.91 27.58 -16.36
N ASP A 951 -1.33 27.33 -17.53
CA ASP A 951 -0.40 28.22 -18.23
C ASP A 951 -1.11 29.24 -19.14
N PHE A 952 -2.43 29.38 -19.02
CA PHE A 952 -3.18 30.35 -19.78
C PHE A 952 -2.68 31.78 -19.51
N PRO A 953 -2.29 32.56 -20.54
CA PRO A 953 -1.64 33.84 -20.34
C PRO A 953 -2.65 34.96 -20.02
N TYR A 954 -3.26 34.92 -18.83
CA TYR A 954 -4.27 35.89 -18.38
C TYR A 954 -3.80 37.34 -18.50
N ALA A 955 -2.55 37.63 -18.13
CA ALA A 955 -1.98 38.98 -18.25
C ALA A 955 -1.94 39.47 -19.71
N LEU A 956 -1.59 38.59 -20.65
CA LEU A 956 -1.58 38.93 -22.08
C LEU A 956 -3.00 39.22 -22.57
N LEU A 957 -3.99 38.41 -22.17
CA LEU A 957 -5.39 38.66 -22.52
C LEU A 957 -5.86 40.03 -22.03
N VAL A 958 -5.59 40.37 -20.76
CA VAL A 958 -5.95 41.68 -20.19
C VAL A 958 -5.24 42.82 -20.95
N LEU A 959 -3.95 42.67 -21.26
CA LEU A 959 -3.20 43.67 -22.01
C LEU A 959 -3.76 43.88 -23.43
N ILE A 960 -4.15 42.80 -24.12
CA ILE A 960 -4.78 42.89 -25.44
C ILE A 960 -6.12 43.63 -25.35
N VAL A 961 -6.96 43.30 -24.36
CA VAL A 961 -8.27 43.96 -24.18
C VAL A 961 -8.11 45.46 -23.90
N VAL A 962 -7.20 45.83 -22.99
CA VAL A 962 -6.91 47.24 -22.68
C VAL A 962 -6.29 47.95 -23.89
N GLY A 963 -5.38 47.28 -24.61
CA GLY A 963 -4.77 47.77 -25.84
C GLY A 963 -5.80 48.08 -26.93
N LEU A 964 -6.72 47.15 -27.19
CA LEU A 964 -7.80 47.33 -28.17
C LEU A 964 -8.78 48.43 -27.75
N ALA A 965 -9.14 48.51 -26.47
CA ALA A 965 -10.03 49.56 -25.95
C ALA A 965 -9.41 50.96 -26.10
N SER A 966 -8.13 51.11 -25.73
CA SER A 966 -7.41 52.37 -25.87
C SER A 966 -7.21 52.76 -27.34
N ALA A 967 -6.83 51.82 -28.20
CA ALA A 967 -6.72 52.04 -29.64
C ALA A 967 -8.05 52.50 -30.24
N THR A 968 -9.16 51.87 -29.84
CA THR A 968 -10.52 52.24 -30.30
C THR A 968 -10.89 53.66 -29.86
N ALA A 969 -10.57 54.05 -28.62
CA ALA A 969 -10.82 55.41 -28.14
C ALA A 969 -10.01 56.46 -28.92
N VAL A 970 -8.73 56.16 -29.18
CA VAL A 970 -7.84 57.03 -29.97
C VAL A 970 -8.34 57.15 -31.41
N LEU A 971 -8.68 56.03 -32.06
CA LEU A 971 -9.23 56.04 -33.41
C LEU A 971 -10.51 56.87 -33.46
N LYS A 972 -11.47 56.64 -32.55
CA LYS A 972 -12.73 57.41 -32.49
C LYS A 972 -12.49 58.92 -32.40
N ALA A 973 -11.52 59.35 -31.57
CA ALA A 973 -11.14 60.75 -31.46
C ALA A 973 -10.54 61.31 -32.76
N LEU A 974 -9.66 60.55 -33.42
CA LEU A 974 -9.06 60.90 -34.70
C LEU A 974 -10.10 60.98 -35.82
N THR A 975 -11.01 60.00 -35.92
CA THR A 975 -12.07 60.00 -36.94
C THR A 975 -13.04 61.15 -36.73
N ARG A 976 -13.42 61.45 -35.48
CA ARG A 976 -14.28 62.61 -35.17
C ARG A 976 -13.61 63.91 -35.59
N ARG A 977 -12.30 64.06 -35.31
CA ARG A 977 -11.53 65.24 -35.73
C ARG A 977 -11.41 65.36 -37.24
N SER A 978 -11.14 64.26 -37.93
CA SER A 978 -11.05 64.22 -39.40
C SER A 978 -12.40 64.55 -40.04
N GLY A 979 -13.49 63.95 -39.56
CA GLY A 979 -14.84 64.21 -40.07
C GLY A 979 -15.30 65.64 -39.83
N VAL A 980 -14.96 66.25 -38.68
CA VAL A 980 -15.19 67.69 -38.47
C VAL A 980 -14.38 68.51 -39.48
N LYS A 981 -13.08 68.23 -39.67
CA LYS A 981 -12.25 68.97 -40.63
C LYS A 981 -12.79 68.89 -42.07
N GLN A 982 -13.26 67.71 -42.49
CA GLN A 982 -13.84 67.51 -43.82
C GLN A 982 -15.18 68.25 -43.99
N LYS A 983 -15.98 68.37 -42.93
CA LYS A 983 -17.23 69.16 -42.97
C LYS A 983 -17.00 70.68 -42.99
N TRP A 984 -15.81 71.13 -42.58
CA TRP A 984 -15.43 72.55 -42.56
C TRP A 984 -14.74 72.99 -43.86
N GLN A 985 -14.36 72.04 -44.72
CA GLN A 985 -13.97 72.26 -46.11
C GLN A 985 -15.21 72.22 -46.98
#